data_AF-A0AAW8XTT1-F1
#
_entry.id   AF-A0AAW8XTT1-F1
#
_cell.length_a   1.000
_cell.length_b   1.000
_cell.length_c   1.000
_cell.angle_alpha   90.00
_cell.angle_beta   90.00
_cell.angle_gamma   90.00
#
_symmetry.space_group_name_H-M   'P 1'
#
loop_
_entity.id
_entity.type
_entity.pdbx_description
1 polymer ?
#
loop_
_entity_poly.entity_id
_entity_poly.type
_entity_poly.pdbx_seq_one_letter_code
_entity_poly.pdbx_strand_id
1 'polypeptide(L)'
;MAVSWIQPSFSGGEIAPSLYGRIDMAKYQVALRKCDNFIVRQYGGVENRPGTQFIAAAKYPDRKCRLIPFQFSTVQTYALEFGHNYMRVIKDGGLVLTTGDVIYELATPYTENDVFGLKFTQSADVMTIVHPSYPPKELRRYAHDNWQIVDVQTTNGPFEDINVDESKTVWASATTGTITLTASSAIFGTEQVGKLFYLEQPAVDSVPVWETSKSTSIEDIRRADSNYYRANTEGKTGTLRPSHTEGMAWDGWGGTGDDDTGVQWEYLHSGFGIVRITAVAGDGLTATADVVSRIPENVVGADKASYKWARYAWNSVNGYPATVVYYQQRLYFAASPAYPQTIWASRTGDYKDFGKSNPTQDDDRIVYTYAGRQVNEIRHLIDVGSLVVLTSGGEFVVTGDQNKVLTPSAFSLSSQGSNGCSDVPPIAVSNIALFIQEKGSVVRDLAYSFDVDGFQGNDLTILANHLFQKRSIVDWAFCIVPFSSAFCVRDDGKLLVLTYLRDQQVFAWSPQSSAGKYESTCGISEGSEDAIYFVVNRTINGQTKRYIERLASRQFTDDLDAFFVDSGLTYDGRNTGSREATISGGSGDWSYQVPYTLTMSGDSYFTAGDVGAQIQFPYTGTDPEDGSAVSMQLRCDIVSVESGNSVTVTANRDIPPVLRNTATTNWYMARQTFAGLDHLEGQTVNVLSDASVEPQKVVTGGAVTLEKPGAVVHIGLPINAQFETLDININGQETLLDKKQLINSVTLVVNASRGIWASTPGGQWYEYPQREFEFYDDPVDDATGKVEVKLDSNWDKNGRVKIRQTDPLPLSVLAVIPRITVGGF
;
A
#
# COMPACT_ATOMS: atom_id res chain seq x y z
N MET A 1 -21.26 -0.90 49.01
CA MET A 1 -22.33 -1.11 48.02
C MET A 1 -21.66 -1.41 46.69
N ALA A 2 -22.11 -2.42 45.95
CA ALA A 2 -21.54 -2.73 44.64
C ALA A 2 -22.12 -1.78 43.57
N VAL A 3 -21.27 -1.29 42.67
CA VAL A 3 -21.63 -0.39 41.57
C VAL A 3 -21.20 -1.04 40.25
N SER A 4 -22.06 -1.02 39.25
CA SER A 4 -21.70 -1.41 37.89
C SER A 4 -21.16 -0.19 37.15
N TRP A 5 -19.92 -0.26 36.70
CA TRP A 5 -19.25 0.82 35.99
C TRP A 5 -19.10 0.45 34.52
N ILE A 6 -19.54 1.30 33.59
CA ILE A 6 -19.46 1.02 32.14
C ILE A 6 -18.31 1.79 31.50
N GLN A 7 -17.47 1.08 30.74
CA GLN A 7 -16.58 1.64 29.73
C GLN A 7 -17.18 1.37 28.35
N PRO A 8 -17.82 2.37 27.71
CA PRO A 8 -18.57 2.19 26.47
C PRO A 8 -17.74 2.37 25.19
N SER A 9 -16.47 2.74 25.31
CA SER A 9 -15.60 3.01 24.17
C SER A 9 -14.13 2.77 24.52
N PHE A 10 -13.37 2.42 23.48
CA PHE A 10 -11.94 2.10 23.48
C PHE A 10 -11.18 2.94 22.44
N SER A 11 -11.77 4.04 21.95
CA SER A 11 -11.23 4.92 20.89
C SER A 11 -9.91 5.63 21.24
N GLY A 12 -9.44 5.52 22.48
CA GLY A 12 -8.11 5.94 22.92
C GLY A 12 -6.99 4.94 22.59
N GLY A 13 -7.33 3.68 22.30
CA GLY A 13 -6.35 2.61 22.07
C GLY A 13 -5.46 2.34 23.27
N GLU A 14 -4.33 1.67 23.05
CA GLU A 14 -3.32 1.43 24.09
C GLU A 14 -2.56 2.72 24.44
N ILE A 15 -2.48 3.06 25.73
CA ILE A 15 -1.76 4.24 26.21
C ILE A 15 -0.51 3.88 27.03
N ALA A 16 0.42 4.83 27.07
CA ALA A 16 1.71 4.67 27.71
C ALA A 16 1.63 4.52 29.24
N PRO A 17 2.52 3.71 29.85
CA PRO A 17 2.57 3.56 31.30
C PRO A 17 2.73 4.84 32.11
N SER A 18 3.40 5.86 31.54
CA SER A 18 3.53 7.18 32.17
C SER A 18 2.21 7.94 32.29
N LEU A 19 1.16 7.53 31.59
CA LEU A 19 -0.16 8.16 31.60
C LEU A 19 -1.17 7.45 32.50
N TYR A 20 -0.80 6.35 33.16
CA TYR A 20 -1.73 5.61 34.02
C TYR A 20 -2.24 6.42 35.22
N GLY A 21 -1.52 7.47 35.65
CA GLY A 21 -1.98 8.38 36.70
C GLY A 21 -2.85 9.54 36.18
N ARG A 22 -3.01 9.72 34.87
CA ARG A 22 -3.70 10.85 34.23
C ARG A 22 -5.20 10.59 34.06
N ILE A 23 -5.84 10.22 35.17
CA ILE A 23 -7.29 9.96 35.23
C ILE A 23 -8.16 11.18 34.87
N ASP A 24 -7.55 12.38 34.89
CA ASP A 24 -8.14 13.67 34.51
C ASP A 24 -8.28 13.84 32.99
N MET A 25 -7.51 13.10 32.19
CA MET A 25 -7.57 13.22 30.74
C MET A 25 -8.83 12.56 30.18
N ALA A 26 -9.58 13.27 29.33
CA ALA A 26 -10.77 12.72 28.68
C ALA A 26 -10.48 11.41 27.90
N LYS A 27 -9.32 11.34 27.23
CA LYS A 27 -8.83 10.14 26.53
C LYS A 27 -8.63 8.93 27.45
N TYR A 28 -8.32 9.12 28.74
CA TYR A 28 -8.10 8.03 29.69
C TYR A 28 -9.34 7.13 29.83
N GLN A 29 -10.53 7.74 29.84
CA GLN A 29 -11.81 7.03 30.03
C GLN A 29 -12.18 6.11 28.86
N VAL A 30 -11.58 6.34 27.70
CA VAL A 30 -11.81 5.57 26.47
C VAL A 30 -10.54 4.85 26.01
N ALA A 31 -9.53 4.74 26.85
CA ALA A 31 -8.26 4.10 26.54
C ALA A 31 -8.13 2.73 27.20
N LEU A 32 -7.13 1.99 26.75
CA LEU A 32 -6.76 0.68 27.23
C LEU A 32 -5.33 0.71 27.76
N ARG A 33 -5.07 -0.13 28.75
CA ARG A 33 -3.74 -0.35 29.29
C ARG A 33 -2.89 -1.23 28.36
N LYS A 34 -3.55 -2.20 27.72
CA LYS A 34 -3.01 -3.11 26.70
C LYS A 34 -4.08 -3.35 25.63
N CYS A 35 -3.72 -3.38 24.35
CA CYS A 35 -4.63 -3.68 23.23
C CYS A 35 -3.89 -4.50 22.14
N ASP A 36 -3.54 -5.74 22.45
CA ASP A 36 -2.69 -6.58 21.61
C ASP A 36 -3.52 -7.58 20.79
N ASN A 37 -3.29 -7.63 19.48
CA ASN A 37 -4.05 -8.41 18.48
C ASN A 37 -5.56 -8.09 18.46
N PHE A 38 -5.93 -6.90 18.89
CA PHE A 38 -7.24 -6.30 18.70
C PHE A 38 -7.12 -5.11 17.74
N ILE A 39 -8.20 -4.79 17.03
CA ILE A 39 -8.35 -3.59 16.22
C ILE A 39 -9.48 -2.76 16.83
N VAL A 40 -9.20 -1.49 17.12
CA VAL A 40 -10.21 -0.56 17.60
C VAL A 40 -11.04 -0.09 16.40
N ARG A 41 -12.37 -0.21 16.48
CA ARG A 41 -13.30 0.24 15.45
C ARG A 41 -13.51 1.76 15.53
N GLN A 42 -13.96 2.34 14.43
CA GLN A 42 -14.21 3.77 14.29
C GLN A 42 -15.21 4.31 15.33
N TYR A 43 -16.23 3.51 15.66
CA TYR A 43 -17.25 3.83 16.67
C TYR A 43 -16.84 3.48 18.11
N GLY A 44 -15.62 3.00 18.34
CA GLY A 44 -15.04 2.80 19.66
C GLY A 44 -15.08 1.39 20.24
N GLY A 45 -15.74 0.42 19.60
CA GLY A 45 -15.64 -1.00 19.98
C GLY A 45 -14.25 -1.59 19.66
N VAL A 46 -13.93 -2.78 20.19
CA VAL A 46 -12.71 -3.53 19.83
C VAL A 46 -13.06 -4.92 19.31
N GLU A 47 -12.34 -5.35 18.29
CA GLU A 47 -12.50 -6.68 17.72
C GLU A 47 -11.14 -7.36 17.60
N ASN A 48 -11.07 -8.65 17.89
CA ASN A 48 -9.83 -9.38 17.64
C ASN A 48 -9.51 -9.30 16.14
N ARG A 49 -8.23 -9.14 15.82
CA ARG A 49 -7.80 -9.07 14.42
C ARG A 49 -8.15 -10.40 13.71
N PRO A 50 -8.52 -10.35 12.43
CA PRO A 50 -8.60 -11.56 11.64
C PRO A 50 -7.19 -12.18 11.45
N GLY A 51 -7.17 -13.42 10.99
CA GLY A 51 -5.95 -14.15 10.66
C GLY A 51 -5.27 -13.65 9.39
N THR A 52 -4.10 -14.21 9.09
CA THR A 52 -3.40 -13.97 7.83
C THR A 52 -3.38 -15.24 6.98
N GLN A 53 -3.89 -15.16 5.75
CA GLN A 53 -3.87 -16.25 4.78
C GLN A 53 -2.47 -16.36 4.17
N PHE A 54 -1.93 -17.58 4.11
CA PHE A 54 -0.70 -17.83 3.37
C PHE A 54 -0.97 -17.72 1.86
N ILE A 55 -0.23 -16.85 1.17
CA ILE A 55 -0.35 -16.68 -0.29
C ILE A 55 0.75 -17.45 -1.02
N ALA A 56 2.01 -17.17 -0.66
CA ALA A 56 3.17 -17.80 -1.28
C ALA A 56 4.43 -17.61 -0.44
N ALA A 57 5.45 -18.43 -0.72
CA ALA A 57 6.81 -18.09 -0.32
C ALA A 57 7.37 -16.98 -1.21
N ALA A 58 8.07 -16.02 -0.58
CA ALA A 58 8.88 -15.07 -1.33
C ALA A 58 9.93 -15.83 -2.15
N LYS A 59 10.32 -15.29 -3.31
CA LYS A 59 11.25 -15.98 -4.23
C LYS A 59 12.53 -16.43 -3.53
N TYR A 60 13.14 -15.53 -2.77
CA TYR A 60 14.35 -15.79 -2.01
C TYR A 60 14.02 -15.78 -0.53
N PRO A 61 14.11 -16.92 0.18
CA PRO A 61 13.77 -16.99 1.59
C PRO A 61 14.76 -16.19 2.46
N ASP A 62 16.00 -16.06 2.01
CA ASP A 62 17.13 -15.44 2.71
C ASP A 62 17.26 -13.94 2.46
N ARG A 63 16.57 -13.37 1.47
CA ARG A 63 16.65 -11.94 1.11
C ARG A 63 15.34 -11.20 1.32
N LYS A 64 15.41 -9.94 1.75
CA LYS A 64 14.22 -9.07 1.89
C LYS A 64 13.61 -8.76 0.52
N CYS A 65 12.28 -8.63 0.53
CA CYS A 65 11.49 -8.08 -0.55
C CYS A 65 10.49 -7.05 0.01
N ARG A 66 9.98 -6.19 -0.85
CA ARG A 66 9.01 -5.15 -0.54
C ARG A 66 7.76 -5.33 -1.38
N LEU A 67 6.61 -5.10 -0.78
CA LEU A 67 5.35 -5.04 -1.50
C LEU A 67 5.04 -3.60 -1.94
N ILE A 68 4.72 -3.43 -3.21
CA ILE A 68 4.35 -2.14 -3.80
C ILE A 68 2.95 -2.26 -4.42
N PRO A 69 1.99 -1.40 -4.04
CA PRO A 69 0.65 -1.43 -4.63
C PRO A 69 0.66 -0.87 -6.07
N PHE A 70 -0.12 -1.46 -6.96
CA PHE A 70 -0.40 -0.95 -8.30
C PHE A 70 -1.89 -1.03 -8.58
N GLN A 71 -2.50 0.08 -9.01
CA GLN A 71 -3.96 0.16 -9.21
C GLN A 71 -4.29 0.72 -10.59
N PHE A 72 -4.62 -0.14 -11.56
CA PHE A 72 -5.09 0.32 -12.87
C PHE A 72 -6.53 0.83 -12.82
N SER A 73 -7.40 0.12 -12.08
CA SER A 73 -8.81 0.45 -11.85
C SER A 73 -9.25 -0.07 -10.49
N THR A 74 -10.51 0.15 -10.10
CA THR A 74 -11.08 -0.39 -8.86
C THR A 74 -11.19 -1.92 -8.84
N VAL A 75 -11.10 -2.59 -9.99
CA VAL A 75 -11.24 -4.05 -10.11
C VAL A 75 -9.91 -4.73 -10.47
N GLN A 76 -8.96 -3.96 -11.02
CA GLN A 76 -7.65 -4.46 -11.41
C GLN A 76 -6.56 -3.76 -10.60
N THR A 77 -6.33 -4.32 -9.42
CA THR A 77 -5.29 -3.93 -8.48
C THR A 77 -4.31 -5.09 -8.30
N TYR A 78 -3.08 -4.78 -7.90
CA TYR A 78 -2.00 -5.77 -7.75
C TYR A 78 -1.09 -5.40 -6.59
N ALA A 79 -0.69 -6.41 -5.82
CA ALA A 79 0.44 -6.30 -4.90
C ALA A 79 1.69 -6.80 -5.65
N LEU A 80 2.68 -5.94 -5.83
CA LEU A 80 3.91 -6.25 -6.55
C LEU A 80 5.01 -6.61 -5.56
N GLU A 81 5.53 -7.84 -5.63
CA GLU A 81 6.67 -8.29 -4.83
C GLU A 81 7.97 -7.87 -5.52
N PHE A 82 8.57 -6.77 -5.09
CA PHE A 82 9.90 -6.33 -5.53
C PHE A 82 10.97 -6.94 -4.63
N GLY A 83 11.85 -7.76 -5.21
CA GLY A 83 13.01 -8.32 -4.51
C GLY A 83 14.29 -8.15 -5.31
N HIS A 84 15.36 -8.85 -4.90
CA HIS A 84 16.68 -8.72 -5.50
C HIS A 84 16.70 -9.09 -7.00
N ASN A 85 16.68 -8.07 -7.86
CA ASN A 85 16.65 -8.11 -9.32
C ASN A 85 15.40 -8.77 -9.94
N TYR A 86 14.28 -8.80 -9.23
CA TYR A 86 13.02 -9.32 -9.78
C TYR A 86 11.79 -8.57 -9.25
N MET A 87 10.68 -8.77 -9.95
CA MET A 87 9.33 -8.43 -9.54
C MET A 87 8.39 -9.62 -9.83
N ARG A 88 7.49 -9.95 -8.90
CA ARG A 88 6.35 -10.86 -9.12
C ARG A 88 5.03 -10.13 -8.87
N VAL A 89 3.95 -10.67 -9.43
CA VAL A 89 2.63 -10.03 -9.43
C VAL A 89 1.65 -10.88 -8.64
N ILE A 90 0.95 -10.27 -7.68
CA ILE A 90 -0.09 -10.90 -6.86
C ILE A 90 -1.42 -10.20 -7.16
N LYS A 91 -2.47 -11.00 -7.36
CA LYS A 91 -3.85 -10.54 -7.59
C LYS A 91 -4.82 -11.51 -6.93
N ASP A 92 -5.87 -10.99 -6.29
CA ASP A 92 -6.98 -11.78 -5.71
C ASP A 92 -6.50 -12.90 -4.77
N GLY A 93 -5.48 -12.63 -3.95
CA GLY A 93 -4.90 -13.61 -3.02
C GLY A 93 -4.07 -14.71 -3.69
N GLY A 94 -3.62 -14.53 -4.94
CA GLY A 94 -2.78 -15.52 -5.64
C GLY A 94 -1.66 -14.89 -6.46
N LEU A 95 -0.58 -15.65 -6.69
CA LEU A 95 0.45 -15.27 -7.66
C LEU A 95 -0.10 -15.41 -9.08
N VAL A 96 0.14 -14.39 -9.91
CA VAL A 96 -0.23 -14.45 -11.32
C VAL A 96 0.65 -15.49 -12.03
N LEU A 97 0.00 -16.35 -12.81
CA LEU A 97 0.64 -17.37 -13.63
C LEU A 97 0.64 -16.96 -15.10
N THR A 98 1.65 -17.42 -15.83
CA THR A 98 1.70 -17.40 -17.30
C THR A 98 0.80 -18.50 -17.88
N THR A 99 0.58 -18.50 -19.20
CA THR A 99 -0.21 -19.54 -19.90
C THR A 99 0.30 -20.97 -19.71
N GLY A 100 1.52 -21.17 -19.19
CA GLY A 100 2.09 -22.48 -18.87
C GLY A 100 2.03 -22.86 -17.39
N ASP A 101 1.17 -22.22 -16.59
CA ASP A 101 1.04 -22.42 -15.13
C ASP A 101 2.34 -22.16 -14.35
N VAL A 102 3.21 -21.28 -14.88
CA VAL A 102 4.44 -20.84 -14.21
C VAL A 102 4.24 -19.44 -13.64
N ILE A 103 4.71 -19.20 -12.41
CA ILE A 103 4.66 -17.89 -11.75
C ILE A 103 5.30 -16.83 -12.65
N TYR A 104 4.55 -15.76 -12.94
CA TYR A 104 5.03 -14.64 -13.75
C TYR A 104 6.11 -13.84 -12.99
N GLU A 105 7.20 -13.54 -13.69
CA GLU A 105 8.32 -12.79 -13.13
C GLU A 105 8.89 -11.80 -14.15
N LEU A 106 9.22 -10.61 -13.69
CA LEU A 106 9.89 -9.56 -14.46
C LEU A 106 11.25 -9.26 -13.83
N ALA A 107 12.31 -9.20 -14.66
CA ALA A 107 13.63 -8.77 -14.18
C ALA A 107 13.64 -7.26 -13.86
N THR A 108 14.24 -6.88 -12.74
CA THR A 108 14.38 -5.49 -12.31
C THR A 108 15.87 -5.18 -12.01
N PRO A 109 16.30 -3.92 -12.02
CA PRO A 109 17.69 -3.56 -11.72
C PRO A 109 17.98 -3.44 -10.21
N TYR A 110 16.97 -3.56 -9.36
CA TYR A 110 17.04 -3.13 -7.96
C TYR A 110 17.54 -4.26 -7.07
N THR A 111 18.54 -3.97 -6.23
CA THR A 111 19.03 -4.93 -5.25
C THR A 111 18.18 -4.92 -3.98
N GLU A 112 18.35 -5.93 -3.13
CA GLU A 112 17.70 -6.02 -1.80
C GLU A 112 17.87 -4.75 -0.95
N ASN A 113 19.02 -4.08 -1.04
CA ASN A 113 19.28 -2.88 -0.25
C ASN A 113 18.52 -1.64 -0.77
N ASP A 114 18.04 -1.69 -2.01
CA ASP A 114 17.45 -0.54 -2.69
C ASP A 114 15.92 -0.59 -2.72
N VAL A 115 15.30 -1.78 -2.63
CA VAL A 115 13.84 -1.93 -2.81
C VAL A 115 13.01 -1.11 -1.81
N PHE A 116 13.51 -0.92 -0.58
CA PHE A 116 12.86 -0.07 0.43
C PHE A 116 13.08 1.44 0.21
N GLY A 117 14.08 1.83 -0.58
CA GLY A 117 14.32 3.20 -0.99
C GLY A 117 13.51 3.65 -2.22
N LEU A 118 12.84 2.72 -2.92
CA LEU A 118 12.05 3.05 -4.10
C LEU A 118 10.89 3.97 -3.74
N LYS A 119 10.75 5.08 -4.48
CA LYS A 119 9.58 5.96 -4.43
C LYS A 119 8.93 6.00 -5.80
N PHE A 120 7.63 6.24 -5.85
CA PHE A 120 6.89 6.13 -7.09
C PHE A 120 5.63 6.99 -7.11
N THR A 121 5.16 7.25 -8.32
CA THR A 121 3.84 7.80 -8.60
C THR A 121 3.25 7.05 -9.79
N GLN A 122 1.94 6.95 -9.86
CA GLN A 122 1.27 6.17 -10.90
C GLN A 122 0.20 7.00 -11.60
N SER A 123 0.09 6.82 -12.92
CA SER A 123 -1.02 7.30 -13.72
C SER A 123 -1.48 6.15 -14.63
N ALA A 124 -2.71 5.67 -14.41
CA ALA A 124 -3.29 4.53 -15.12
C ALA A 124 -2.32 3.32 -15.18
N ASP A 125 -1.95 2.86 -16.38
CA ASP A 125 -1.08 1.69 -16.58
C ASP A 125 0.43 1.96 -16.38
N VAL A 126 0.84 3.19 -16.06
CA VAL A 126 2.25 3.58 -15.96
C VAL A 126 2.59 4.05 -14.56
N MET A 127 3.52 3.35 -13.91
CA MET A 127 4.14 3.76 -12.66
C MET A 127 5.55 4.28 -12.92
N THR A 128 5.82 5.53 -12.52
CA THR A 128 7.14 6.12 -12.54
C THR A 128 7.84 5.82 -11.22
N ILE A 129 8.96 5.12 -11.25
CA ILE A 129 9.75 4.70 -10.09
C ILE A 129 11.07 5.47 -10.09
N VAL A 130 11.46 5.98 -8.92
CA VAL A 130 12.69 6.74 -8.71
C VAL A 130 13.49 6.22 -7.52
N HIS A 131 14.80 6.38 -7.60
CA HIS A 131 15.76 6.06 -6.53
C HIS A 131 17.04 6.87 -6.78
N PRO A 132 17.71 7.44 -5.75
CA PRO A 132 18.89 8.30 -5.93
C PRO A 132 20.04 7.68 -6.74
N SER A 133 20.18 6.34 -6.66
CA SER A 133 21.26 5.58 -7.33
C SER A 133 20.88 5.01 -8.71
N TYR A 134 19.62 5.09 -9.13
CA TYR A 134 19.16 4.48 -10.39
C TYR A 134 18.47 5.51 -11.29
N PRO A 135 18.62 5.43 -12.62
CA PRO A 135 17.84 6.26 -13.52
C PRO A 135 16.33 6.04 -13.28
N PRO A 136 15.50 7.10 -13.35
CA PRO A 136 14.06 6.96 -13.25
C PRO A 136 13.53 5.94 -14.28
N LYS A 137 12.61 5.08 -13.85
CA LYS A 137 12.03 4.03 -14.69
C LYS A 137 10.51 4.13 -14.75
N GLU A 138 9.93 3.68 -15.86
CA GLU A 138 8.50 3.46 -16.04
C GLU A 138 8.23 1.96 -16.00
N LEU A 139 7.43 1.51 -15.03
CA LEU A 139 6.80 0.19 -15.04
C LEU A 139 5.45 0.32 -15.77
N ARG A 140 5.31 -0.39 -16.88
CA ARG A 140 4.15 -0.35 -17.76
C ARG A 140 3.43 -1.69 -17.73
N ARG A 141 2.12 -1.66 -17.47
CA ARG A 141 1.25 -2.83 -17.49
C ARG A 141 0.56 -2.96 -18.86
N TYR A 142 0.53 -4.17 -19.41
CA TYR A 142 -0.21 -4.51 -20.63
C TYR A 142 -1.26 -5.62 -20.40
N ALA A 143 -1.01 -6.53 -19.45
CA ALA A 143 -1.94 -7.57 -19.02
C ALA A 143 -1.64 -7.98 -17.57
N HIS A 144 -2.32 -9.00 -17.04
CA HIS A 144 -1.99 -9.56 -15.71
C HIS A 144 -0.55 -10.12 -15.67
N ASP A 145 -0.14 -10.79 -16.76
CA ASP A 145 1.12 -11.49 -16.96
C ASP A 145 2.00 -10.83 -18.05
N ASN A 146 1.77 -9.54 -18.35
CA ASN A 146 2.57 -8.80 -19.34
C ASN A 146 2.89 -7.39 -18.84
N TRP A 147 4.15 -7.21 -18.42
CA TRP A 147 4.69 -5.99 -17.85
C TRP A 147 6.04 -5.66 -18.47
N GLN A 148 6.39 -4.38 -18.50
CA GLN A 148 7.69 -3.91 -18.97
C GLN A 148 8.23 -2.83 -18.03
N ILE A 149 9.54 -2.86 -17.77
CA ILE A 149 10.25 -1.80 -17.06
C ILE A 149 11.25 -1.13 -18.02
N VAL A 150 11.09 0.16 -18.24
CA VAL A 150 11.90 0.94 -19.21
C VAL A 150 12.42 2.22 -18.57
N ASP A 151 13.50 2.79 -19.10
CA ASP A 151 13.99 4.10 -18.63
C ASP A 151 13.02 5.23 -19.00
N VAL A 152 12.82 6.17 -18.08
CA VAL A 152 12.18 7.46 -18.40
C VAL A 152 13.09 8.21 -19.38
N GLN A 153 12.54 8.52 -20.55
CA GLN A 153 13.21 9.35 -21.55
C GLN A 153 12.57 10.73 -21.52
N THR A 154 13.34 11.74 -21.14
CA THR A 154 12.92 13.12 -21.17
C THR A 154 13.33 13.81 -22.47
N THR A 155 12.62 14.89 -22.79
CA THR A 155 12.94 15.82 -23.87
C THR A 155 13.27 17.18 -23.27
N ASN A 156 14.13 17.94 -23.95
CA ASN A 156 14.50 19.30 -23.60
C ASN A 156 15.04 19.58 -22.17
N GLY A 157 15.51 18.56 -21.47
CA GLY A 157 16.08 18.67 -20.12
C GLY A 157 15.67 17.49 -19.23
N PRO A 158 15.81 17.60 -17.90
CA PRO A 158 16.30 18.77 -17.17
C PRO A 158 17.82 18.96 -17.27
N PHE A 159 18.23 20.23 -17.25
CA PHE A 159 19.63 20.64 -17.29
C PHE A 159 20.07 21.20 -15.94
N GLU A 160 21.38 21.15 -15.70
CA GLU A 160 22.05 21.93 -14.67
C GLU A 160 21.90 23.44 -14.95
N ASP A 161 22.35 24.27 -14.00
CA ASP A 161 22.46 25.71 -14.25
C ASP A 161 23.41 25.98 -15.41
N ILE A 162 23.08 27.00 -16.22
CA ILE A 162 23.93 27.41 -17.34
C ILE A 162 25.29 27.85 -16.79
N ASN A 163 26.37 27.34 -17.38
CA ASN A 163 27.71 27.71 -17.03
C ASN A 163 27.91 29.23 -17.16
N VAL A 164 28.48 29.83 -16.11
CA VAL A 164 28.82 31.25 -16.03
C VAL A 164 30.33 31.51 -16.10
N ASP A 165 31.15 30.45 -16.09
CA ASP A 165 32.60 30.56 -16.21
C ASP A 165 33.00 30.76 -17.67
N GLU A 166 33.29 32.00 -18.04
CA GLU A 166 33.64 32.40 -19.42
C GLU A 166 34.90 31.73 -19.96
N SER A 167 35.76 31.17 -19.10
CA SER A 167 36.96 30.44 -19.53
C SER A 167 36.67 29.04 -20.06
N LYS A 168 35.49 28.49 -19.77
CA LYS A 168 35.06 27.15 -20.16
C LYS A 168 34.07 27.23 -21.29
N THR A 169 34.56 27.11 -22.52
CA THR A 169 33.75 27.27 -23.73
C THR A 169 33.57 25.94 -24.45
N VAL A 170 32.48 25.85 -25.23
CA VAL A 170 32.14 24.70 -26.06
C VAL A 170 31.72 25.18 -27.45
N TRP A 171 32.10 24.44 -28.49
CA TRP A 171 31.58 24.63 -29.85
C TRP A 171 31.22 23.30 -30.51
N ALA A 172 30.35 23.37 -31.51
CA ALA A 172 29.88 22.25 -32.31
C ALA A 172 30.58 22.20 -33.68
N SER A 173 30.62 21.02 -34.29
CA SER A 173 31.14 20.84 -35.65
C SER A 173 30.12 21.12 -36.76
N ALA A 174 28.81 21.04 -36.47
CA ALA A 174 27.72 21.32 -37.42
C ALA A 174 26.42 21.66 -36.68
N THR A 175 25.38 22.08 -37.42
CA THR A 175 24.07 22.49 -36.88
C THR A 175 23.06 21.34 -36.72
N THR A 176 23.25 20.24 -37.45
CA THR A 176 22.34 19.08 -37.53
C THR A 176 23.13 17.78 -37.71
N GLY A 177 22.46 16.63 -37.56
CA GLY A 177 23.07 15.31 -37.71
C GLY A 177 23.92 14.89 -36.51
N THR A 178 24.86 13.97 -36.73
CA THR A 178 25.86 13.59 -35.73
C THR A 178 27.01 14.61 -35.75
N ILE A 179 27.34 15.18 -34.60
CA ILE A 179 28.32 16.25 -34.45
C ILE A 179 29.38 15.89 -33.40
N THR A 180 30.47 16.65 -33.41
CA THR A 180 31.45 16.68 -32.32
C THR A 180 31.29 17.98 -31.54
N LEU A 181 31.07 17.86 -30.24
CA LEU A 181 31.25 18.95 -29.29
C LEU A 181 32.71 18.98 -28.85
N THR A 182 33.33 20.15 -28.85
CA THR A 182 34.69 20.36 -28.34
C THR A 182 34.68 21.43 -27.26
N ALA A 183 35.31 21.16 -26.14
CA ALA A 183 35.40 22.05 -24.99
C ALA A 183 36.83 22.54 -24.74
N SER A 184 36.98 23.74 -24.16
CA SER A 184 38.27 24.29 -23.75
C SER A 184 38.84 23.65 -22.47
N SER A 185 38.04 22.87 -21.75
CA SER A 185 38.42 22.15 -20.54
C SER A 185 37.70 20.81 -20.45
N ALA A 186 38.24 19.87 -19.67
CA ALA A 186 37.70 18.52 -19.54
C ALA A 186 36.36 18.55 -18.78
N ILE A 187 35.25 18.69 -19.53
CA ILE A 187 33.89 18.81 -18.98
C ILE A 187 33.01 17.62 -19.32
N PHE A 188 33.40 16.79 -20.29
CA PHE A 188 32.66 15.60 -20.68
C PHE A 188 33.18 14.39 -19.90
N GLY A 189 32.28 13.68 -19.23
CA GLY A 189 32.57 12.42 -18.56
C GLY A 189 31.67 11.29 -19.05
N THR A 190 32.02 10.04 -18.74
CA THR A 190 31.27 8.86 -19.19
C THR A 190 29.82 8.84 -18.69
N GLU A 191 29.52 9.51 -17.59
CA GLU A 191 28.18 9.67 -17.02
C GLU A 191 27.22 10.46 -17.93
N GLN A 192 27.75 11.20 -18.91
CA GLN A 192 26.96 12.00 -19.84
C GLN A 192 26.55 11.22 -21.10
N VAL A 193 27.10 10.01 -21.32
CA VAL A 193 26.71 9.17 -22.45
C VAL A 193 25.23 8.79 -22.33
N GLY A 194 24.48 9.00 -23.42
CA GLY A 194 23.02 8.85 -23.49
C GLY A 194 22.23 10.04 -22.95
N LYS A 195 22.88 11.09 -22.42
CA LYS A 195 22.24 12.25 -21.80
C LYS A 195 22.21 13.46 -22.74
N LEU A 196 21.31 14.41 -22.45
CA LEU A 196 21.19 15.64 -23.22
C LEU A 196 22.28 16.65 -22.84
N PHE A 197 22.70 17.48 -23.79
CA PHE A 197 23.61 18.60 -23.54
C PHE A 197 23.04 19.85 -24.21
N TYR A 198 22.99 20.94 -23.45
CA TYR A 198 22.46 22.23 -23.87
C TYR A 198 23.61 23.14 -24.28
N LEU A 199 23.51 23.78 -25.45
CA LEU A 199 24.47 24.76 -25.95
C LEU A 199 23.74 26.00 -26.48
N GLU A 200 24.04 27.15 -25.91
CA GLU A 200 23.43 28.43 -26.25
C GLU A 200 24.45 29.36 -26.91
N GLN A 201 24.02 30.12 -27.92
CA GLN A 201 24.89 31.13 -28.52
C GLN A 201 25.07 32.36 -27.59
N PRO A 202 26.22 33.05 -27.64
CA PRO A 202 26.36 34.34 -26.97
C PRO A 202 25.33 35.35 -27.49
N ALA A 203 25.10 36.45 -26.79
CA ALA A 203 24.17 37.47 -27.28
C ALA A 203 24.63 37.99 -28.66
N VAL A 204 23.76 37.84 -29.67
CA VAL A 204 24.08 38.21 -31.05
C VAL A 204 23.26 39.43 -31.46
N ASP A 205 23.83 40.62 -31.26
CA ASP A 205 23.22 41.89 -31.70
C ASP A 205 23.28 42.08 -33.22
N SER A 206 24.09 41.29 -33.92
CA SER A 206 24.29 41.40 -35.37
C SER A 206 23.15 40.83 -36.21
N VAL A 207 22.26 39.99 -35.64
CA VAL A 207 21.08 39.51 -36.38
C VAL A 207 19.95 40.54 -36.26
N PRO A 208 19.47 41.11 -37.38
CA PRO A 208 18.41 42.10 -37.37
C PRO A 208 17.12 41.56 -36.74
N VAL A 209 16.39 42.41 -36.03
CA VAL A 209 15.04 42.07 -35.57
C VAL A 209 14.10 42.07 -36.78
N TRP A 210 13.05 41.25 -36.72
CA TRP A 210 11.97 41.28 -37.70
C TRP A 210 11.23 42.61 -37.59
N GLU A 211 11.02 43.25 -38.73
CA GLU A 211 10.36 44.55 -38.88
C GLU A 211 9.31 44.41 -39.99
N THR A 212 8.23 45.18 -39.93
CA THR A 212 7.19 45.19 -40.98
C THR A 212 7.69 45.89 -42.26
N SER A 213 7.20 45.46 -43.43
CA SER A 213 7.48 46.10 -44.73
C SER A 213 8.96 46.24 -45.12
N LYS A 214 9.79 45.32 -44.63
CA LYS A 214 11.24 45.33 -44.85
C LYS A 214 11.63 44.42 -46.00
N SER A 215 12.36 44.95 -46.97
CA SER A 215 12.99 44.16 -48.04
C SER A 215 13.89 43.08 -47.44
N THR A 216 13.62 41.84 -47.82
CA THR A 216 14.26 40.62 -47.30
C THR A 216 14.53 39.69 -48.49
N SER A 217 15.74 39.17 -48.55
CA SER A 217 16.19 38.22 -49.57
C SER A 217 16.02 36.78 -49.07
N ILE A 218 16.03 35.80 -49.98
CA ILE A 218 16.11 34.38 -49.59
C ILE A 218 17.38 34.17 -48.75
N GLU A 219 17.30 33.30 -47.74
CA GLU A 219 18.34 33.02 -46.73
C GLU A 219 18.61 34.14 -45.71
N ASP A 220 17.96 35.31 -45.80
CA ASP A 220 18.09 36.33 -44.75
C ASP A 220 17.58 35.79 -43.41
N ILE A 221 18.35 36.00 -42.35
CA ILE A 221 17.99 35.59 -40.99
C ILE A 221 17.51 36.81 -40.21
N ARG A 222 16.36 36.67 -39.55
CA ARG A 222 15.83 37.70 -38.64
C ARG A 222 15.43 37.12 -37.29
N ARG A 223 15.50 37.95 -36.26
CA ARG A 223 15.02 37.65 -34.90
C ARG A 223 13.58 38.11 -34.72
N ALA A 224 12.69 37.21 -34.37
CA ALA A 224 11.40 37.57 -33.79
C ALA A 224 11.34 37.01 -32.37
N ASP A 225 11.21 37.94 -31.42
CA ASP A 225 11.48 37.76 -30.00
C ASP A 225 12.86 37.15 -29.79
N SER A 226 12.91 35.95 -29.24
CA SER A 226 14.14 35.22 -29.02
C SER A 226 14.36 34.07 -30.01
N ASN A 227 13.49 33.96 -31.02
CA ASN A 227 13.56 32.96 -32.08
C ASN A 227 14.25 33.54 -33.32
N TYR A 228 14.95 32.66 -34.04
CA TYR A 228 15.68 32.97 -35.26
C TYR A 228 14.97 32.30 -36.42
N TYR A 229 14.68 33.07 -37.47
CA TYR A 229 13.97 32.59 -38.64
C TYR A 229 14.76 32.89 -39.89
N ARG A 230 14.67 31.98 -40.87
CA ARG A 230 15.24 32.13 -42.21
C ARG A 230 14.15 32.43 -43.22
N ALA A 231 14.37 33.43 -44.08
CA ALA A 231 13.49 33.70 -45.20
C ALA A 231 13.68 32.63 -46.29
N ASN A 232 12.60 31.93 -46.66
CA ASN A 232 12.60 30.99 -47.79
C ASN A 232 12.13 31.64 -49.09
N THR A 233 11.53 32.83 -49.01
CA THR A 233 11.09 33.62 -50.16
C THR A 233 11.66 35.04 -50.06
N GLU A 234 11.97 35.64 -51.20
CA GLU A 234 12.29 37.07 -51.26
C GLU A 234 11.02 37.91 -51.26
N GLY A 235 11.11 39.15 -50.78
CA GLY A 235 9.98 40.09 -50.79
C GLY A 235 10.07 41.14 -49.69
N LYS A 236 8.93 41.78 -49.40
CA LYS A 236 8.78 42.63 -48.21
C LYS A 236 8.05 41.84 -47.12
N THR A 237 8.56 41.90 -45.90
CA THR A 237 7.90 41.31 -44.73
C THR A 237 6.49 41.86 -44.54
N GLY A 238 5.57 40.99 -44.15
CA GLY A 238 4.17 41.32 -43.90
C GLY A 238 3.93 42.03 -42.57
N THR A 239 2.71 41.88 -42.04
CA THR A 239 2.25 42.52 -40.79
C THR A 239 2.19 41.56 -39.61
N LEU A 240 2.25 40.24 -39.86
CA LEU A 240 2.16 39.21 -38.83
C LEU A 240 3.55 38.71 -38.47
N ARG A 241 4.10 39.22 -37.37
CA ARG A 241 5.41 38.78 -36.88
C ARG A 241 5.48 37.24 -36.73
N PRO A 242 6.53 36.57 -37.22
CA PRO A 242 6.71 35.13 -37.05
C PRO A 242 6.74 34.70 -35.59
N SER A 243 5.92 33.72 -35.23
CA SER A 243 5.83 33.16 -33.87
C SER A 243 5.80 31.62 -33.82
N HIS A 244 5.78 30.95 -34.96
CA HIS A 244 5.80 29.48 -35.03
C HIS A 244 7.16 28.93 -34.57
N THR A 245 7.15 27.77 -33.93
CA THR A 245 8.35 27.12 -33.38
C THR A 245 8.77 25.87 -34.16
N GLU A 246 8.14 25.63 -35.31
CA GLU A 246 8.45 24.52 -36.21
C GLU A 246 8.02 24.83 -37.65
N GLY A 247 8.72 24.24 -38.61
CA GLY A 247 8.36 24.35 -40.02
C GLY A 247 8.43 25.77 -40.56
N MET A 248 7.53 26.07 -41.50
CA MET A 248 7.51 27.33 -42.24
C MET A 248 6.12 27.98 -42.15
N ALA A 249 6.07 29.28 -41.94
CA ALA A 249 4.83 30.05 -42.01
C ALA A 249 5.03 31.42 -42.68
N TRP A 250 3.97 31.91 -43.32
CA TRP A 250 3.95 33.23 -43.92
C TRP A 250 3.72 34.32 -42.87
N ASP A 251 4.47 35.42 -42.95
CA ASP A 251 4.26 36.62 -42.11
C ASP A 251 3.21 37.61 -42.68
N GLY A 252 2.47 37.19 -43.71
CA GLY A 252 1.48 37.97 -44.44
C GLY A 252 0.81 37.16 -45.55
N TRP A 253 0.10 37.82 -46.47
CA TRP A 253 -0.57 37.14 -47.58
C TRP A 253 0.43 36.94 -48.72
N GLY A 254 0.90 35.71 -48.92
CA GLY A 254 1.85 35.40 -50.02
C GLY A 254 1.18 35.56 -51.39
N GLY A 255 1.78 36.35 -52.27
CA GLY A 255 1.28 36.60 -53.63
C GLY A 255 2.30 37.34 -54.52
N THR A 256 2.01 37.47 -55.82
CA THR A 256 2.90 38.02 -56.86
C THR A 256 2.53 39.44 -57.32
N GLY A 257 1.80 40.23 -56.51
CA GLY A 257 1.45 41.63 -56.79
C GLY A 257 2.26 42.67 -55.99
N ASP A 258 2.29 43.92 -56.46
CA ASP A 258 3.02 45.05 -55.84
C ASP A 258 2.50 45.43 -54.42
N ASP A 259 1.29 45.00 -54.05
CA ASP A 259 0.65 45.22 -52.74
C ASP A 259 0.66 43.96 -51.84
N ASP A 260 1.19 42.83 -52.31
CA ASP A 260 1.28 41.59 -51.55
C ASP A 260 2.51 41.64 -50.62
N THR A 261 2.28 41.76 -49.32
CA THR A 261 3.35 41.76 -48.30
C THR A 261 3.32 40.44 -47.53
N GLY A 262 4.43 39.70 -47.60
CA GLY A 262 4.52 38.36 -47.03
C GLY A 262 5.82 37.66 -47.44
N VAL A 263 6.63 37.28 -46.46
CA VAL A 263 7.77 36.38 -46.57
C VAL A 263 7.43 35.09 -45.85
N GLN A 264 7.75 33.94 -46.47
CA GLN A 264 7.68 32.66 -45.79
C GLN A 264 8.93 32.49 -44.92
N TRP A 265 8.72 32.43 -43.61
CA TRP A 265 9.77 32.27 -42.62
C TRP A 265 9.81 30.81 -42.16
N GLU A 266 11.01 30.25 -42.08
CA GLU A 266 11.28 28.96 -41.46
C GLU A 266 11.89 29.18 -40.09
N TYR A 267 11.33 28.51 -39.08
CA TYR A 267 11.91 28.49 -37.75
C TYR A 267 13.24 27.74 -37.74
N LEU A 268 14.30 28.39 -37.27
CA LEU A 268 15.62 27.78 -37.12
C LEU A 268 15.85 27.26 -35.69
N HIS A 269 15.83 28.15 -34.70
CA HIS A 269 16.10 27.84 -33.29
C HIS A 269 15.74 29.02 -32.36
N SER A 270 15.64 28.76 -31.05
CA SER A 270 15.37 29.75 -30.00
C SER A 270 16.64 30.31 -29.34
N GLY A 271 17.71 30.42 -30.12
CA GLY A 271 19.05 30.85 -29.64
C GLY A 271 19.89 29.78 -28.93
N PHE A 272 19.39 28.56 -28.79
CA PHE A 272 20.13 27.42 -28.26
C PHE A 272 19.80 26.16 -29.06
N GLY A 273 20.62 25.14 -28.91
CA GLY A 273 20.37 23.79 -29.41
C GLY A 273 20.67 22.75 -28.34
N ILE A 274 20.14 21.56 -28.56
CA ILE A 274 20.26 20.42 -27.65
C ILE A 274 20.73 19.23 -28.45
N VAL A 275 21.68 18.50 -27.87
CA VAL A 275 22.22 17.27 -28.46
C VAL A 275 22.13 16.13 -27.45
N ARG A 276 22.16 14.88 -27.92
CA ARG A 276 22.31 13.69 -27.08
C ARG A 276 23.71 13.15 -27.26
N ILE A 277 24.50 13.11 -26.19
CA ILE A 277 25.87 12.59 -26.23
C ILE A 277 25.81 11.07 -26.44
N THR A 278 26.54 10.55 -27.42
CA THR A 278 26.64 9.13 -27.76
C THR A 278 27.99 8.52 -27.40
N ALA A 279 29.04 9.34 -27.34
CA ALA A 279 30.36 8.93 -26.88
C ALA A 279 31.15 10.12 -26.32
N VAL A 280 32.08 9.85 -25.41
CA VAL A 280 32.99 10.84 -24.81
C VAL A 280 34.42 10.36 -25.02
N ALA A 281 35.31 11.25 -25.45
CA ALA A 281 36.72 10.96 -25.60
C ALA A 281 37.41 10.84 -24.23
N GLY A 282 38.49 10.04 -24.17
CA GLY A 282 39.18 9.76 -22.90
C GLY A 282 39.85 10.96 -22.22
N ASP A 283 40.01 12.08 -22.94
CA ASP A 283 40.52 13.35 -22.40
C ASP A 283 39.44 14.23 -21.77
N GLY A 284 38.16 13.89 -21.97
CA GLY A 284 37.00 14.69 -21.53
C GLY A 284 36.83 16.03 -22.27
N LEU A 285 37.61 16.29 -23.31
CA LEU A 285 37.58 17.54 -24.10
C LEU A 285 36.62 17.46 -25.27
N THR A 286 36.34 16.25 -25.77
CA THR A 286 35.43 16.06 -26.91
C THR A 286 34.35 15.02 -26.65
N ALA A 287 33.18 15.23 -27.24
CA ALA A 287 32.06 14.30 -27.21
C ALA A 287 31.40 14.20 -28.59
N THR A 288 31.08 12.99 -29.01
CA THR A 288 30.21 12.74 -30.17
C THR A 288 28.76 12.79 -29.70
N ALA A 289 27.90 13.47 -30.46
CA ALA A 289 26.51 13.66 -30.08
C ALA A 289 25.58 13.75 -31.30
N ASP A 290 24.34 13.29 -31.15
CA ASP A 290 23.29 13.45 -32.16
C ASP A 290 22.45 14.70 -31.85
N VAL A 291 22.23 15.55 -32.84
CA VAL A 291 21.43 16.77 -32.69
C VAL A 291 19.96 16.44 -32.47
N VAL A 292 19.40 16.91 -31.36
CA VAL A 292 17.97 16.78 -30.98
C VAL A 292 17.19 18.03 -31.38
N SER A 293 17.74 19.21 -31.09
CA SER A 293 17.26 20.48 -31.61
C SER A 293 18.41 21.24 -32.27
N ARG A 294 18.11 21.89 -33.39
CA ARG A 294 19.09 22.52 -34.28
C ARG A 294 20.07 23.40 -33.49
N ILE A 295 21.36 23.14 -33.64
CA ILE A 295 22.41 23.93 -33.00
C ILE A 295 22.55 25.27 -33.74
N PRO A 296 22.61 26.41 -33.04
CA PRO A 296 22.79 27.72 -33.66
C PRO A 296 24.11 27.82 -34.46
N GLU A 297 24.09 28.48 -35.61
CA GLU A 297 25.27 28.70 -36.45
C GLU A 297 26.37 29.49 -35.72
N ASN A 298 25.99 30.28 -34.71
CA ASN A 298 26.91 31.10 -33.91
C ASN A 298 27.57 30.33 -32.76
N VAL A 299 27.45 28.99 -32.74
CA VAL A 299 28.26 28.10 -31.89
C VAL A 299 28.92 26.98 -32.68
N VAL A 300 28.90 27.08 -34.02
CA VAL A 300 29.56 26.12 -34.92
C VAL A 300 30.90 26.69 -35.36
N GLY A 301 31.98 25.94 -35.08
CA GLY A 301 33.36 26.35 -35.33
C GLY A 301 34.07 26.91 -34.08
N ALA A 302 35.38 26.71 -34.02
CA ALA A 302 36.19 27.02 -32.84
C ALA A 302 36.25 28.52 -32.51
N ASP A 303 36.14 29.38 -33.53
CA ASP A 303 36.09 30.84 -33.41
C ASP A 303 34.79 31.37 -32.79
N LYS A 304 33.78 30.51 -32.65
CA LYS A 304 32.45 30.85 -32.11
C LYS A 304 32.11 30.09 -30.84
N ALA A 305 33.11 29.61 -30.11
CA ALA A 305 32.91 28.87 -28.87
C ALA A 305 32.11 29.69 -27.85
N SER A 306 31.14 29.06 -27.21
CA SER A 306 30.26 29.70 -26.22
C SER A 306 30.53 29.14 -24.83
N TYR A 307 30.57 30.01 -23.83
CA TYR A 307 30.61 29.59 -22.43
C TYR A 307 29.23 29.22 -21.89
N LYS A 308 28.15 29.53 -22.62
CA LYS A 308 26.78 29.22 -22.20
C LYS A 308 26.38 27.81 -22.62
N TRP A 309 26.58 26.89 -21.72
CA TRP A 309 26.19 25.49 -21.89
C TRP A 309 25.70 24.91 -20.56
N ALA A 310 24.98 23.80 -20.61
CA ALA A 310 24.57 23.06 -19.42
C ALA A 310 24.55 21.56 -19.69
N ARG A 311 25.00 20.78 -18.70
CA ARG A 311 24.91 19.32 -18.73
C ARG A 311 23.52 18.87 -18.30
N TYR A 312 23.19 17.63 -18.59
CA TYR A 312 22.00 16.99 -18.05
C TYR A 312 22.10 16.81 -16.54
N ALA A 313 21.06 17.20 -15.81
CA ALA A 313 21.08 17.21 -14.34
C ALA A 313 21.23 15.81 -13.72
N TRP A 314 20.63 14.78 -14.32
CA TRP A 314 20.55 13.44 -13.72
C TRP A 314 21.47 12.40 -14.37
N ASN A 315 22.48 11.96 -13.64
CA ASN A 315 23.49 11.03 -14.16
C ASN A 315 24.10 10.20 -13.01
N SER A 316 24.99 9.27 -13.32
CA SER A 316 25.58 8.38 -12.31
C SER A 316 26.52 9.08 -11.31
N VAL A 317 26.90 10.34 -11.54
CA VAL A 317 27.76 11.13 -10.64
C VAL A 317 26.92 12.07 -9.78
N ASN A 318 26.03 12.87 -10.39
CA ASN A 318 25.12 13.77 -9.68
C ASN A 318 23.98 13.02 -8.97
N GLY A 319 23.78 11.76 -9.36
CA GLY A 319 22.67 10.91 -8.98
C GLY A 319 21.36 11.29 -9.66
N TYR A 320 20.28 10.68 -9.18
CA TYR A 320 18.96 10.72 -9.79
C TYR A 320 17.90 11.24 -8.80
N PRO A 321 16.70 11.60 -9.28
CA PRO A 321 15.59 12.00 -8.43
C PRO A 321 15.31 11.02 -7.29
N ALA A 322 15.05 11.56 -6.10
CA ALA A 322 14.74 10.77 -4.91
C ALA A 322 13.22 10.62 -4.67
N THR A 323 12.40 11.54 -5.21
CA THR A 323 10.94 11.51 -5.09
C THR A 323 10.26 12.03 -6.36
N VAL A 324 9.01 11.61 -6.58
CA VAL A 324 8.22 11.92 -7.77
C VAL A 324 6.73 12.00 -7.44
N VAL A 325 5.99 12.93 -8.05
CA VAL A 325 4.52 13.03 -7.93
C VAL A 325 3.89 13.69 -9.16
N TYR A 326 2.66 13.32 -9.51
CA TYR A 326 1.83 14.08 -10.44
C TYR A 326 1.05 15.17 -9.71
N TYR A 327 1.04 16.38 -10.24
CA TYR A 327 0.21 17.47 -9.72
C TYR A 327 -0.07 18.50 -10.82
N GLN A 328 -1.29 19.05 -10.90
CA GLN A 328 -1.69 20.06 -11.90
C GLN A 328 -1.19 19.78 -13.33
N GLN A 329 -1.37 18.55 -13.83
CA GLN A 329 -0.92 18.12 -15.17
C GLN A 329 0.58 18.27 -15.43
N ARG A 330 1.42 18.23 -14.39
CA ARG A 330 2.88 18.15 -14.49
C ARG A 330 3.39 16.93 -13.72
N LEU A 331 4.51 16.39 -14.18
CA LEU A 331 5.27 15.38 -13.45
C LEU A 331 6.41 16.08 -12.70
N TYR A 332 6.38 16.03 -11.38
CA TYR A 332 7.38 16.62 -10.51
C TYR A 332 8.38 15.56 -10.06
N PHE A 333 9.66 15.84 -10.27
CA PHE A 333 10.79 15.13 -9.68
C PHE A 333 11.46 16.05 -8.66
N ALA A 334 11.99 15.50 -7.57
CA ALA A 334 12.75 16.31 -6.63
C ALA A 334 13.87 15.53 -5.95
N ALA A 335 14.86 16.31 -5.51
CA ALA A 335 16.10 15.90 -4.84
C ALA A 335 16.97 14.93 -5.64
N SER A 336 18.26 15.17 -5.66
CA SER A 336 19.28 14.18 -6.05
C SER A 336 20.48 14.35 -5.11
N PRO A 337 21.42 13.38 -5.06
CA PRO A 337 22.63 13.52 -4.26
C PRO A 337 23.38 14.85 -4.45
N ALA A 338 23.47 15.36 -5.69
CA ALA A 338 24.10 16.66 -5.97
C ALA A 338 23.16 17.86 -5.78
N TYR A 339 21.85 17.67 -5.94
CA TYR A 339 20.84 18.73 -5.88
C TYR A 339 19.71 18.38 -4.90
N PRO A 340 19.97 18.33 -3.58
CA PRO A 340 19.02 17.81 -2.59
C PRO A 340 17.81 18.72 -2.35
N GLN A 341 17.86 19.98 -2.78
CA GLN A 341 16.84 21.01 -2.55
C GLN A 341 16.09 21.43 -3.83
N THR A 342 16.36 20.75 -4.94
CA THR A 342 15.85 21.13 -6.26
C THR A 342 14.63 20.30 -6.64
N ILE A 343 13.63 20.99 -7.20
CA ILE A 343 12.43 20.45 -7.81
C ILE A 343 12.53 20.70 -9.32
N TRP A 344 12.26 19.66 -10.11
CA TRP A 344 12.10 19.73 -11.56
C TRP A 344 10.69 19.28 -11.93
N ALA A 345 9.89 20.15 -12.52
CA ALA A 345 8.59 19.81 -13.07
C ALA A 345 8.61 19.87 -14.60
N SER A 346 8.01 18.86 -15.23
CA SER A 346 7.76 18.86 -16.68
C SER A 346 6.88 20.04 -17.09
N ARG A 347 6.75 20.30 -18.39
CA ARG A 347 5.70 21.15 -18.95
C ARG A 347 4.31 20.66 -18.58
N THR A 348 3.34 21.57 -18.60
CA THR A 348 1.93 21.23 -18.41
C THR A 348 1.43 20.36 -19.57
N GLY A 349 0.82 19.22 -19.28
CA GLY A 349 0.23 18.31 -20.28
C GLY A 349 1.23 17.38 -20.97
N ASP A 350 2.53 17.67 -20.92
CA ASP A 350 3.60 16.81 -21.42
C ASP A 350 4.58 16.46 -20.30
N TYR A 351 4.46 15.23 -19.79
CA TYR A 351 5.24 14.73 -18.65
C TYR A 351 6.72 14.48 -18.96
N LYS A 352 7.12 14.47 -20.24
CA LYS A 352 8.48 14.16 -20.67
C LYS A 352 9.24 15.41 -21.11
N ASP A 353 8.54 16.48 -21.46
CA ASP A 353 9.13 17.74 -21.88
C ASP A 353 9.53 18.61 -20.68
N PHE A 354 10.84 18.85 -20.55
CA PHE A 354 11.41 19.82 -19.62
C PHE A 354 11.90 21.06 -20.37
N GLY A 355 11.23 21.47 -21.44
CA GLY A 355 11.59 22.63 -22.25
C GLY A 355 11.26 23.97 -21.61
N LYS A 356 12.03 25.00 -21.99
CA LYS A 356 11.73 26.41 -21.72
C LYS A 356 11.50 27.13 -23.04
N SER A 357 10.58 28.07 -23.04
CA SER A 357 10.37 29.04 -24.10
C SER A 357 11.23 30.27 -23.85
N ASN A 358 11.33 31.12 -24.87
CA ASN A 358 11.98 32.41 -24.75
C ASN A 358 11.15 33.47 -25.52
N PRO A 359 10.44 34.38 -24.83
CA PRO A 359 10.35 34.53 -23.37
C PRO A 359 9.63 33.35 -22.69
N THR A 360 9.90 33.16 -21.40
CA THR A 360 9.27 32.11 -20.56
C THR A 360 7.74 32.21 -20.66
N GLN A 361 7.10 31.06 -20.88
CA GLN A 361 5.65 30.89 -20.89
C GLN A 361 5.18 30.18 -19.62
N ASP A 362 3.90 30.32 -19.28
CA ASP A 362 3.32 29.79 -18.04
C ASP A 362 3.26 28.25 -17.99
N ASP A 363 3.29 27.59 -19.15
CA ASP A 363 3.29 26.13 -19.32
C ASP A 363 4.69 25.50 -19.37
N ASP A 364 5.75 26.32 -19.40
CA ASP A 364 7.15 25.87 -19.43
C ASP A 364 7.53 25.05 -18.18
N ARG A 365 8.66 24.32 -18.26
CA ARG A 365 9.21 23.57 -17.11
C ARG A 365 9.38 24.44 -15.87
N ILE A 366 9.27 23.84 -14.68
CA ILE A 366 9.61 24.49 -13.41
C ILE A 366 10.92 23.89 -12.91
N VAL A 367 11.92 24.73 -12.65
CA VAL A 367 13.12 24.35 -11.89
C VAL A 367 13.23 25.29 -10.72
N TYR A 368 13.16 24.76 -9.51
CA TYR A 368 13.17 25.56 -8.30
C TYR A 368 14.08 24.93 -7.26
N THR A 369 15.07 25.68 -6.80
CA THR A 369 15.94 25.29 -5.69
C THR A 369 15.63 26.20 -4.52
N TYR A 370 15.11 25.64 -3.42
CA TYR A 370 14.78 26.45 -2.26
C TYR A 370 16.05 26.76 -1.44
N ALA A 371 16.20 28.02 -1.02
CA ALA A 371 17.34 28.45 -0.21
C ALA A 371 16.93 28.51 1.27
N GLY A 372 17.32 27.50 2.05
CA GLY A 372 17.13 27.45 3.51
C GLY A 372 18.39 27.86 4.28
N ARG A 373 18.24 28.16 5.58
CA ARG A 373 19.39 28.37 6.50
C ARG A 373 20.26 27.13 6.66
N GLN A 374 19.67 25.96 6.44
CA GLN A 374 20.30 24.64 6.43
C GLN A 374 19.91 23.92 5.15
N VAL A 375 20.77 22.99 4.72
CA VAL A 375 20.45 22.09 3.62
C VAL A 375 19.50 21.02 4.16
N ASN A 376 18.19 21.20 3.94
CA ASN A 376 17.23 20.13 4.18
C ASN A 376 16.89 19.48 2.85
N GLU A 377 17.22 18.20 2.71
CA GLU A 377 16.90 17.46 1.50
C GLU A 377 15.38 17.29 1.38
N ILE A 378 14.86 17.42 0.16
CA ILE A 378 13.47 17.09 -0.15
C ILE A 378 13.35 15.57 -0.13
N ARG A 379 12.52 15.04 0.77
CA ARG A 379 12.31 13.60 0.89
C ARG A 379 11.04 13.17 0.18
N HIS A 380 9.96 13.96 0.28
CA HIS A 380 8.68 13.59 -0.32
C HIS A 380 7.94 14.80 -0.87
N LEU A 381 7.17 14.54 -1.93
CA LEU A 381 6.15 15.44 -2.45
C LEU A 381 4.80 14.72 -2.30
N ILE A 382 3.79 15.39 -1.77
CA ILE A 382 2.46 14.80 -1.56
C ILE A 382 1.36 15.80 -1.92
N ASP A 383 0.32 15.31 -2.60
CA ASP A 383 -0.90 16.06 -2.88
C ASP A 383 -1.95 15.77 -1.80
N VAL A 384 -2.43 16.82 -1.13
CA VAL A 384 -3.51 16.78 -0.14
C VAL A 384 -4.53 17.91 -0.40
N GLY A 385 -4.74 18.26 -1.67
CA GLY A 385 -5.50 19.43 -2.13
C GLY A 385 -4.62 20.65 -2.41
N SER A 386 -3.40 20.64 -1.88
CA SER A 386 -2.27 21.47 -2.27
C SER A 386 -1.03 20.58 -2.31
N LEU A 387 -0.06 20.92 -3.16
CA LEU A 387 1.22 20.22 -3.18
C LEU A 387 2.04 20.61 -1.95
N VAL A 388 2.38 19.62 -1.13
CA VAL A 388 3.20 19.75 0.08
C VAL A 388 4.56 19.09 -0.14
N VAL A 389 5.61 19.81 0.21
CA VAL A 389 7.00 19.36 0.19
C VAL A 389 7.42 19.01 1.62
N LEU A 390 7.76 17.74 1.85
CA LEU A 390 8.31 17.26 3.10
C LEU A 390 9.82 17.11 2.97
N THR A 391 10.57 17.81 3.83
CA THR A 391 12.03 17.79 3.84
C THR A 391 12.56 17.12 5.11
N SER A 392 13.86 16.87 5.18
CA SER A 392 14.49 16.37 6.41
C SER A 392 14.38 17.32 7.62
N GLY A 393 14.08 18.61 7.41
CA GLY A 393 14.06 19.63 8.48
C GLY A 393 12.75 20.40 8.63
N GLY A 394 11.78 20.24 7.74
CA GLY A 394 10.50 20.96 7.82
C GLY A 394 9.53 20.63 6.69
N GLU A 395 8.31 21.12 6.87
CA GLU A 395 7.16 20.92 6.00
C GLU A 395 6.82 22.24 5.29
N PHE A 396 6.66 22.21 3.97
CA PHE A 396 6.40 23.39 3.15
C PHE A 396 5.20 23.16 2.23
N VAL A 397 4.39 24.18 2.02
CA VAL A 397 3.33 24.18 1.00
C VAL A 397 3.85 24.90 -0.23
N VAL A 398 3.59 24.33 -1.40
CA VAL A 398 3.85 25.00 -2.68
C VAL A 398 2.76 26.03 -2.92
N THR A 399 3.16 27.26 -3.19
CA THR A 399 2.28 28.39 -3.54
C THR A 399 2.50 28.79 -4.99
N GLY A 400 1.39 29.12 -5.67
CA GLY A 400 1.37 29.60 -7.06
C GLY A 400 0.93 31.05 -7.17
N ASP A 401 0.38 31.40 -8.33
CA ASP A 401 -0.19 32.73 -8.59
C ASP A 401 -1.48 33.00 -7.78
N GLN A 402 -2.15 34.13 -8.05
CA GLN A 402 -3.40 34.50 -7.37
C GLN A 402 -4.53 33.45 -7.54
N ASN A 403 -4.48 32.65 -8.61
CA ASN A 403 -5.43 31.59 -8.91
C ASN A 403 -4.91 30.21 -8.44
N LYS A 404 -3.79 30.16 -7.71
CA LYS A 404 -3.11 28.94 -7.24
C LYS A 404 -2.60 28.04 -8.39
N VAL A 405 -2.38 28.62 -9.56
CA VAL A 405 -1.77 27.94 -10.70
C VAL A 405 -0.26 27.95 -10.53
N LEU A 406 0.37 26.80 -10.72
CA LEU A 406 1.82 26.66 -10.65
C LEU A 406 2.45 26.94 -12.02
N THR A 407 3.06 28.13 -12.12
CA THR A 407 3.85 28.55 -13.28
C THR A 407 5.32 28.73 -12.89
N PRO A 408 6.27 28.72 -13.84
CA PRO A 408 7.68 28.92 -13.54
C PRO A 408 7.98 30.26 -12.84
N SER A 409 7.17 31.29 -13.09
CA SER A 409 7.32 32.63 -12.52
C SER A 409 6.68 32.80 -11.14
N ALA A 410 5.67 31.99 -10.80
CA ALA A 410 4.93 32.10 -9.54
C ALA A 410 5.24 30.99 -8.52
N PHE A 411 5.97 29.94 -8.92
CA PHE A 411 6.29 28.81 -8.04
C PHE A 411 7.14 29.23 -6.83
N SER A 412 6.65 28.94 -5.63
CA SER A 412 7.31 29.29 -4.37
C SER A 412 6.97 28.29 -3.26
N LEU A 413 7.80 28.24 -2.21
CA LEU A 413 7.57 27.40 -1.02
C LEU A 413 7.27 28.26 0.21
N SER A 414 6.23 27.89 0.95
CA SER A 414 5.81 28.53 2.20
C SER A 414 5.90 27.56 3.37
N SER A 415 6.73 27.89 4.37
CA SER A 415 6.99 27.04 5.54
C SER A 415 5.74 26.86 6.41
N GLN A 416 5.45 25.62 6.80
CA GLN A 416 4.32 25.23 7.67
C GLN A 416 4.79 24.69 9.03
N GLY A 417 5.93 24.01 9.05
CA GLY A 417 6.49 23.40 10.25
C GLY A 417 7.99 23.15 10.14
N SER A 418 8.58 22.74 11.27
CA SER A 418 10.03 22.50 11.40
C SER A 418 10.34 21.11 11.99
N ASN A 419 9.44 20.13 11.84
CA ASN A 419 9.64 18.81 12.46
C ASN A 419 10.51 17.90 11.59
N GLY A 420 10.50 18.11 10.28
CA GLY A 420 11.12 17.22 9.30
C GLY A 420 10.38 15.89 9.17
N CYS A 421 10.70 15.14 8.12
CA CYS A 421 10.10 13.83 7.83
C CYS A 421 11.17 12.75 7.62
N SER A 422 10.85 11.48 7.85
CA SER A 422 11.72 10.33 7.56
C SER A 422 11.71 9.97 6.07
N ASP A 423 12.47 8.93 5.68
CA ASP A 423 12.46 8.41 4.31
C ASP A 423 11.27 7.49 3.99
N VAL A 424 10.46 7.11 4.99
CA VAL A 424 9.24 6.33 4.76
C VAL A 424 8.21 7.21 4.04
N PRO A 425 7.65 6.79 2.88
CA PRO A 425 6.70 7.60 2.12
C PRO A 425 5.47 8.01 2.94
N PRO A 426 5.01 9.28 2.86
CA PRO A 426 3.81 9.72 3.53
C PRO A 426 2.56 9.12 2.87
N ILE A 427 1.45 9.09 3.61
CA ILE A 427 0.16 8.58 3.14
C ILE A 427 -0.82 9.75 3.08
N ALA A 428 -1.48 9.92 1.93
CA ALA A 428 -2.60 10.84 1.80
C ALA A 428 -3.89 10.14 2.24
N VAL A 429 -4.61 10.74 3.18
CA VAL A 429 -5.94 10.29 3.63
C VAL A 429 -6.89 11.47 3.51
N SER A 430 -7.76 11.44 2.50
CA SER A 430 -8.56 12.61 2.11
C SER A 430 -7.64 13.83 1.84
N ASN A 431 -7.84 14.97 2.53
CA ASN A 431 -6.99 16.16 2.42
C ASN A 431 -5.96 16.28 3.56
N ILE A 432 -5.51 15.14 4.11
CA ILE A 432 -4.61 15.05 5.25
C ILE A 432 -3.38 14.23 4.85
N ALA A 433 -2.19 14.73 5.15
CA ALA A 433 -0.96 13.95 5.02
C ALA A 433 -0.64 13.29 6.37
N LEU A 434 -0.57 11.95 6.39
CA LEU A 434 0.06 11.21 7.47
C LEU A 434 1.54 11.03 7.11
N PHE A 435 2.44 11.42 8.01
CA PHE A 435 3.88 11.26 7.79
C PHE A 435 4.61 10.91 9.08
N ILE A 436 5.79 10.33 8.93
CA ILE A 436 6.68 9.98 10.03
C ILE A 436 7.76 11.06 10.13
N GLN A 437 8.03 11.59 11.33
CA GLN A 437 9.06 12.60 11.58
C GLN A 437 10.47 12.07 11.28
N GLU A 438 11.45 12.98 11.11
CA GLU A 438 12.81 12.65 10.67
C GLU A 438 13.50 11.51 11.43
N LYS A 439 13.30 11.39 12.75
CA LYS A 439 13.87 10.30 13.57
C LYS A 439 13.12 8.96 13.49
N GLY A 440 12.03 8.87 12.74
CA GLY A 440 11.31 7.61 12.49
C GLY A 440 10.34 7.17 13.59
N SER A 441 10.38 7.77 14.77
CA SER A 441 9.65 7.29 15.97
C SER A 441 8.33 8.02 16.24
N VAL A 442 7.99 9.05 15.47
CA VAL A 442 6.78 9.86 15.69
C VAL A 442 5.97 9.93 14.41
N VAL A 443 4.70 9.54 14.50
CA VAL A 443 3.71 9.69 13.42
C VAL A 443 2.94 10.98 13.66
N ARG A 444 2.84 11.81 12.63
CA ARG A 444 2.03 13.02 12.61
C ARG A 444 1.00 12.99 11.51
N ASP A 445 -0.08 13.72 11.73
CA ASP A 445 -0.89 14.21 10.62
C ASP A 445 -0.48 15.64 10.26
N LEU A 446 -0.89 16.10 9.08
CA LEU A 446 -0.77 17.47 8.60
C LEU A 446 -2.00 17.77 7.76
N ALA A 447 -2.83 18.72 8.20
CA ALA A 447 -4.03 19.13 7.49
C ALA A 447 -4.19 20.63 7.51
N TYR A 448 -4.89 21.16 6.52
CA TYR A 448 -5.23 22.57 6.48
C TYR A 448 -6.16 22.94 7.64
N SER A 449 -5.85 24.03 8.32
CA SER A 449 -6.60 24.60 9.45
C SER A 449 -6.96 26.04 9.13
N PHE A 450 -8.26 26.34 9.21
CA PHE A 450 -8.77 27.71 8.99
C PHE A 450 -8.32 28.68 10.09
N ASP A 451 -8.01 28.20 11.29
CA ASP A 451 -7.62 29.04 12.43
C ASP A 451 -6.26 29.72 12.21
N VAL A 452 -5.35 29.05 11.51
CA VAL A 452 -4.00 29.56 11.21
C VAL A 452 -3.79 29.86 9.73
N ASP A 453 -4.84 29.72 8.91
CA ASP A 453 -4.79 29.83 7.44
C ASP A 453 -3.58 29.09 6.84
N GLY A 454 -3.42 27.82 7.23
CA GLY A 454 -2.22 27.05 6.92
C GLY A 454 -2.33 25.59 7.35
N PHE A 455 -1.29 24.81 7.10
CA PHE A 455 -1.25 23.41 7.47
C PHE A 455 -0.71 23.23 8.90
N GLN A 456 -1.47 22.52 9.72
CA GLN A 456 -1.12 22.20 11.09
C GLN A 456 -1.25 20.70 11.36
N GLY A 457 -0.30 20.17 12.13
CA GLY A 457 -0.20 18.75 12.42
C GLY A 457 -0.19 18.40 13.90
N ASN A 458 -0.82 17.28 14.24
CA ASN A 458 -0.82 16.70 15.59
C ASN A 458 0.17 15.53 15.69
N ASP A 459 0.73 15.31 16.87
CA ASP A 459 1.47 14.08 17.18
C ASP A 459 0.49 12.97 17.56
N LEU A 460 0.38 11.96 16.71
CA LEU A 460 -0.54 10.84 16.89
C LEU A 460 0.02 9.77 17.84
N THR A 461 1.31 9.82 18.16
CA THR A 461 2.02 8.85 19.01
C THR A 461 2.13 9.30 20.47
N ILE A 462 1.80 10.56 20.77
CA ILE A 462 2.02 11.16 22.09
C ILE A 462 1.43 10.35 23.26
N LEU A 463 0.26 9.73 23.06
CA LEU A 463 -0.41 8.93 24.09
C LEU A 463 0.13 7.48 24.17
N ALA A 464 0.81 7.01 23.14
CA ALA A 464 1.32 5.64 23.01
C ALA A 464 2.85 5.60 22.80
N ASN A 465 3.57 6.58 23.37
CA ASN A 465 4.99 6.80 23.11
C ASN A 465 5.87 5.56 23.42
N HIS A 466 5.46 4.71 24.37
CA HIS A 466 6.14 3.47 24.74
C HIS A 466 6.23 2.46 23.60
N LEU A 467 5.31 2.53 22.63
CA LEU A 467 5.34 1.70 21.41
C LEU A 467 6.44 2.14 20.43
N PHE A 468 6.98 3.35 20.59
CA PHE A 468 7.95 3.95 19.67
C PHE A 468 9.30 4.29 20.33
N GLN A 469 9.43 4.10 21.65
CA GLN A 469 10.70 4.35 22.35
C GLN A 469 11.83 3.51 21.77
N LYS A 470 12.86 4.18 21.24
CA LYS A 470 14.05 3.56 20.60
C LYS A 470 13.71 2.71 19.38
N ARG A 471 12.61 3.03 18.70
CA ARG A 471 12.10 2.30 17.55
C ARG A 471 11.70 3.26 16.45
N SER A 472 11.73 2.77 15.22
CA SER A 472 11.28 3.53 14.05
C SER A 472 10.29 2.71 13.22
N ILE A 473 9.39 3.39 12.53
CA ILE A 473 8.57 2.78 11.48
C ILE A 473 9.42 2.69 10.21
N VAL A 474 9.34 1.54 9.52
CA VAL A 474 10.16 1.24 8.32
C VAL A 474 9.31 1.02 7.07
N ASP A 475 8.04 0.63 7.24
CA ASP A 475 7.08 0.52 6.15
C ASP A 475 5.66 0.66 6.72
N TRP A 476 4.72 1.14 5.91
CA TRP A 476 3.33 1.25 6.31
C TRP A 476 2.36 1.39 5.13
N ALA A 477 1.11 1.00 5.35
CA ALA A 477 0.03 1.11 4.37
C ALA A 477 -1.27 1.49 5.08
N PHE A 478 -2.17 2.16 4.36
CA PHE A 478 -3.47 2.56 4.89
C PHE A 478 -4.60 1.79 4.18
N CYS A 479 -5.51 1.26 4.99
CA CYS A 479 -6.75 0.61 4.57
C CYS A 479 -7.89 1.56 4.90
N ILE A 480 -8.66 1.99 3.90
CA ILE A 480 -9.82 2.86 4.08
C ILE A 480 -10.99 2.00 4.57
N VAL A 481 -11.24 0.86 3.92
CA VAL A 481 -12.33 -0.06 4.23
C VAL A 481 -11.77 -1.45 4.53
N PRO A 482 -12.14 -2.11 5.65
CA PRO A 482 -13.23 -1.75 6.56
C PRO A 482 -12.82 -0.98 7.82
N PHE A 483 -11.53 -0.76 8.06
CA PHE A 483 -11.05 -0.29 9.38
C PHE A 483 -10.74 1.21 9.45
N SER A 484 -10.44 1.89 8.34
CA SER A 484 -9.77 3.22 8.33
C SER A 484 -8.55 3.22 9.24
N SER A 485 -7.60 2.36 8.91
CA SER A 485 -6.44 2.07 9.75
C SER A 485 -5.13 2.05 8.96
N ALA A 486 -4.09 2.62 9.56
CA ALA A 486 -2.71 2.47 9.12
C ALA A 486 -2.08 1.24 9.77
N PHE A 487 -1.50 0.36 8.95
CA PHE A 487 -0.70 -0.79 9.36
C PHE A 487 0.77 -0.39 9.30
N CYS A 488 1.42 -0.27 10.45
CA CYS A 488 2.77 0.28 10.59
C CYS A 488 3.76 -0.82 11.01
N VAL A 489 4.75 -1.08 10.20
CA VAL A 489 5.84 -2.03 10.47
C VAL A 489 6.98 -1.31 11.17
N ARG A 490 7.42 -1.85 12.30
CA ARG A 490 8.52 -1.31 13.12
C ARG A 490 9.85 -1.97 12.75
N ASP A 491 10.96 -1.30 13.01
CA ASP A 491 12.34 -1.76 12.73
C ASP A 491 12.69 -3.14 13.33
N ASP A 492 12.04 -3.54 14.42
CA ASP A 492 12.22 -4.85 15.05
C ASP A 492 11.23 -5.94 14.58
N GLY A 493 10.37 -5.61 13.61
CA GLY A 493 9.40 -6.52 13.00
C GLY A 493 8.06 -6.60 13.71
N LYS A 494 7.78 -5.71 14.68
CA LYS A 494 6.43 -5.60 15.24
C LYS A 494 5.50 -4.84 14.30
N LEU A 495 4.25 -5.30 14.21
CA LEU A 495 3.17 -4.60 13.53
C LEU A 495 2.38 -3.78 14.57
N LEU A 496 2.10 -2.52 14.26
CA LEU A 496 1.23 -1.64 15.01
C LEU A 496 0.09 -1.19 14.10
N VAL A 497 -1.14 -1.17 14.60
CA VAL A 497 -2.30 -0.66 13.86
C VAL A 497 -2.79 0.62 14.51
N LEU A 498 -2.90 1.67 13.70
CA LEU A 498 -3.51 2.95 14.07
C LEU A 498 -4.86 3.07 13.38
N THR A 499 -5.95 2.96 14.12
CA THR A 499 -7.27 3.39 13.61
C THR A 499 -7.33 4.91 13.66
N TYR A 500 -7.57 5.54 12.51
CA TYR A 500 -7.49 7.00 12.36
C TYR A 500 -8.73 7.57 11.68
N LEU A 501 -9.45 8.42 12.40
CA LEU A 501 -10.49 9.31 11.89
C LEU A 501 -10.37 10.66 12.58
N ARG A 502 -9.88 11.67 11.85
CA ARG A 502 -9.65 13.02 12.39
C ARG A 502 -10.94 13.69 12.86
N ASP A 503 -12.01 13.59 12.07
CA ASP A 503 -13.30 14.27 12.33
C ASP A 503 -13.99 13.78 13.61
N GLN A 504 -13.79 12.52 13.97
CA GLN A 504 -14.31 11.92 15.20
C GLN A 504 -13.29 11.93 16.35
N GLN A 505 -12.10 12.50 16.14
CA GLN A 505 -10.97 12.50 17.08
C GLN A 505 -10.53 11.08 17.52
N VAL A 506 -10.69 10.10 16.63
CA VAL A 506 -10.29 8.71 16.85
C VAL A 506 -8.89 8.52 16.31
N PHE A 507 -7.97 8.23 17.21
CA PHE A 507 -6.59 7.82 16.89
C PHE A 507 -6.17 6.83 17.98
N ALA A 508 -6.29 5.55 17.64
CA ALA A 508 -6.17 4.45 18.57
C ALA A 508 -5.07 3.49 18.11
N TRP A 509 -4.02 3.36 18.91
CA TRP A 509 -2.93 2.42 18.66
C TRP A 509 -3.23 1.05 19.24
N SER A 510 -2.92 0.01 18.47
CA SER A 510 -3.09 -1.39 18.86
C SER A 510 -1.94 -2.25 18.31
N PRO A 511 -1.05 -2.79 19.15
CA PRO A 511 -0.03 -3.73 18.71
C PRO A 511 -0.63 -5.02 18.13
N GLN A 512 0.01 -5.61 17.12
CA GLN A 512 -0.39 -6.87 16.49
C GLN A 512 0.74 -7.88 16.59
N SER A 513 0.88 -8.53 17.75
CA SER A 513 1.93 -9.51 18.01
C SER A 513 1.76 -10.80 17.18
N SER A 514 2.84 -11.26 16.55
CA SER A 514 2.92 -12.55 15.86
C SER A 514 4.24 -13.26 16.19
N ALA A 515 4.31 -14.56 15.93
CA ALA A 515 5.55 -15.35 16.06
C ALA A 515 6.60 -15.00 14.98
N GLY A 516 6.18 -14.34 13.89
CA GLY A 516 7.05 -13.84 12.83
C GLY A 516 7.38 -12.35 13.00
N LYS A 517 8.26 -11.85 12.12
CA LYS A 517 8.61 -10.44 12.00
C LYS A 517 8.05 -9.89 10.70
N TYR A 518 7.22 -8.86 10.79
CA TYR A 518 6.74 -8.14 9.62
C TYR A 518 7.89 -7.31 9.02
N GLU A 519 8.03 -7.33 7.69
CA GLU A 519 9.10 -6.61 6.98
C GLU A 519 8.55 -5.59 5.97
N SER A 520 7.41 -5.86 5.34
CA SER A 520 6.75 -4.93 4.40
C SER A 520 5.23 -5.10 4.43
N THR A 521 4.51 -4.05 4.07
CA THR A 521 3.04 -4.04 3.98
C THR A 521 2.56 -3.23 2.77
N CYS A 522 1.50 -3.68 2.11
CA CYS A 522 0.79 -2.88 1.12
C CYS A 522 -0.72 -3.11 1.19
N GLY A 523 -1.51 -2.08 0.87
CA GLY A 523 -2.95 -2.18 0.72
C GLY A 523 -3.36 -2.05 -0.75
N ILE A 524 -4.26 -2.93 -1.20
CA ILE A 524 -4.87 -2.87 -2.53
C ILE A 524 -6.37 -3.11 -2.42
N SER A 525 -7.15 -2.51 -3.33
CA SER A 525 -8.61 -2.71 -3.34
C SER A 525 -8.95 -4.08 -3.96
N GLU A 526 -9.70 -4.91 -3.24
CA GLU A 526 -10.18 -6.22 -3.71
C GLU A 526 -11.66 -6.39 -3.35
N GLY A 527 -12.52 -6.52 -4.36
CA GLY A 527 -13.97 -6.67 -4.14
C GLY A 527 -14.56 -5.45 -3.44
N SER A 528 -15.03 -5.63 -2.20
CA SER A 528 -15.66 -4.58 -1.38
C SER A 528 -14.77 -4.02 -0.26
N GLU A 529 -13.52 -4.47 -0.15
CA GLU A 529 -12.58 -4.08 0.91
C GLU A 529 -11.19 -3.72 0.35
N ASP A 530 -10.39 -3.04 1.16
CA ASP A 530 -8.96 -2.90 0.92
C ASP A 530 -8.22 -4.06 1.59
N ALA A 531 -7.74 -5.01 0.78
CA ALA A 531 -6.95 -6.14 1.23
C ALA A 531 -5.52 -5.68 1.59
N ILE A 532 -5.08 -6.04 2.80
CA ILE A 532 -3.72 -5.77 3.25
C ILE A 532 -2.86 -7.02 3.07
N TYR A 533 -1.70 -6.85 2.45
CA TYR A 533 -0.68 -7.88 2.27
C TYR A 533 0.55 -7.56 3.11
N PHE A 534 1.22 -8.60 3.58
CA PHE A 534 2.42 -8.54 4.39
C PHE A 534 3.51 -9.43 3.82
N VAL A 535 4.76 -8.99 3.98
CA VAL A 535 5.93 -9.88 3.97
C VAL A 535 6.27 -10.20 5.42
N VAL A 536 6.25 -11.48 5.77
CA VAL A 536 6.52 -11.95 7.13
C VAL A 536 7.70 -12.91 7.12
N ASN A 537 8.72 -12.58 7.91
CA ASN A 537 9.88 -13.40 8.17
C ASN A 537 9.59 -14.36 9.33
N ARG A 538 9.70 -15.67 9.09
CA ARG A 538 9.39 -16.73 10.04
C ARG A 538 10.55 -17.73 10.16
N THR A 539 10.62 -18.40 11.29
CA THR A 539 11.56 -19.52 11.51
C THR A 539 10.80 -20.84 11.44
N ILE A 540 11.05 -21.63 10.39
CA ILE A 540 10.38 -22.91 10.12
C ILE A 540 11.45 -23.99 10.05
N ASN A 541 11.35 -25.04 10.88
CA ASN A 541 12.38 -26.07 11.04
C ASN A 541 13.80 -25.50 11.23
N GLY A 542 13.93 -24.42 12.00
CA GLY A 542 15.21 -23.76 12.27
C GLY A 542 15.78 -22.94 11.11
N GLN A 543 15.07 -22.84 9.98
CA GLN A 543 15.45 -22.01 8.83
C GLN A 543 14.60 -20.74 8.78
N THR A 544 15.25 -19.63 8.44
CA THR A 544 14.54 -18.38 8.13
C THR A 544 13.91 -18.46 6.76
N LYS A 545 12.60 -18.23 6.70
CA LYS A 545 11.80 -18.16 5.47
C LYS A 545 10.98 -16.88 5.46
N ARG A 546 10.66 -16.39 4.27
CA ARG A 546 9.78 -15.23 4.05
C ARG A 546 8.53 -15.66 3.31
N TYR A 547 7.39 -15.26 3.85
CA TYR A 547 6.09 -15.55 3.29
C TYR A 547 5.34 -14.27 2.99
N ILE A 548 4.59 -14.33 1.90
CA ILE A 548 3.62 -13.33 1.52
C ILE A 548 2.30 -13.79 2.11
N GLU A 549 1.71 -12.95 2.93
CA GLU A 549 0.48 -13.26 3.65
C GLU A 549 -0.55 -12.15 3.44
N ARG A 550 -1.82 -12.50 3.32
CA ARG A 550 -2.94 -11.57 3.14
C ARG A 550 -3.78 -11.54 4.39
N LEU A 551 -4.09 -10.36 4.94
CA LEU A 551 -5.02 -10.25 6.06
C LEU A 551 -6.41 -10.74 5.61
N ALA A 552 -6.97 -11.71 6.32
CA ALA A 552 -8.31 -12.21 6.02
C ALA A 552 -9.37 -11.14 6.32
N SER A 553 -10.51 -11.24 5.65
CA SER A 553 -11.62 -10.32 5.92
C SER A 553 -12.20 -10.58 7.30
N ARG A 554 -12.63 -9.51 7.98
CA ARG A 554 -13.47 -9.61 9.17
C ARG A 554 -14.96 -9.64 8.82
N GLN A 555 -15.31 -9.53 7.53
CA GLN A 555 -16.66 -9.61 7.01
C GLN A 555 -16.90 -11.02 6.46
N PHE A 556 -17.58 -11.84 7.25
CA PHE A 556 -18.08 -13.15 6.83
C PHE A 556 -19.53 -13.30 7.33
N THR A 557 -20.31 -14.14 6.65
CA THR A 557 -21.72 -14.37 6.97
C THR A 557 -21.98 -15.72 7.61
N ASP A 558 -21.10 -16.69 7.36
CA ASP A 558 -21.18 -18.04 7.90
C ASP A 558 -20.00 -18.25 8.85
N ASP A 559 -20.26 -18.82 10.02
CA ASP A 559 -19.24 -19.11 11.03
C ASP A 559 -18.22 -20.14 10.52
N LEU A 560 -18.57 -20.93 9.50
CA LEU A 560 -17.65 -21.79 8.77
C LEU A 560 -16.52 -21.02 8.09
N ASP A 561 -16.71 -19.73 7.77
CA ASP A 561 -15.72 -18.88 7.09
C ASP A 561 -14.88 -18.04 8.06
N ALA A 562 -15.02 -18.26 9.38
CA ALA A 562 -14.31 -17.54 10.42
C ALA A 562 -12.79 -17.83 10.42
N PHE A 563 -12.01 -16.94 9.79
CA PHE A 563 -10.57 -17.13 9.63
C PHE A 563 -9.73 -16.35 10.67
N PHE A 564 -9.36 -17.02 11.77
CA PHE A 564 -8.60 -16.42 12.90
C PHE A 564 -7.30 -17.19 13.22
N VAL A 565 -6.54 -17.52 12.18
CA VAL A 565 -5.23 -18.14 12.28
C VAL A 565 -4.20 -17.40 11.41
N ASP A 566 -2.95 -17.32 11.86
CA ASP A 566 -1.87 -16.68 11.11
C ASP A 566 -1.18 -17.64 10.14
N SER A 567 -0.77 -17.14 8.98
CA SER A 567 -0.14 -17.94 7.92
C SER A 567 -0.96 -19.19 7.58
N GLY A 568 -2.28 -19.10 7.66
CA GLY A 568 -3.17 -20.25 7.58
C GLY A 568 -3.57 -20.61 6.15
N LEU A 569 -4.05 -21.83 5.99
CA LEU A 569 -4.71 -22.33 4.78
C LEU A 569 -6.11 -22.84 5.12
N THR A 570 -6.98 -22.81 4.11
CA THR A 570 -8.34 -23.34 4.18
C THR A 570 -8.46 -24.56 3.27
N TYR A 571 -9.00 -25.63 3.81
CA TYR A 571 -9.66 -26.66 3.01
C TYR A 571 -11.16 -26.34 2.97
N ASP A 572 -11.72 -26.24 1.78
CA ASP A 572 -13.15 -26.01 1.57
C ASP A 572 -13.72 -27.15 0.71
N GLY A 573 -14.40 -28.08 1.36
CA GLY A 573 -15.04 -29.22 0.75
C GLY A 573 -16.45 -28.93 0.22
N ARG A 574 -16.95 -27.69 0.31
CA ARG A 574 -18.30 -27.35 -0.16
C ARG A 574 -18.39 -27.53 -1.67
N ASN A 575 -19.45 -28.19 -2.13
CA ASN A 575 -19.73 -28.25 -3.56
C ASN A 575 -20.23 -26.90 -4.07
N THR A 576 -19.41 -26.22 -4.86
CA THR A 576 -19.75 -24.96 -5.54
C THR A 576 -20.20 -25.16 -6.99
N GLY A 577 -20.16 -26.39 -7.49
CA GLY A 577 -20.54 -26.75 -8.86
C GLY A 577 -21.96 -27.30 -8.98
N SER A 578 -22.29 -27.75 -10.19
CA SER A 578 -23.59 -28.36 -10.52
C SER A 578 -23.69 -29.86 -10.20
N ARG A 579 -22.68 -30.43 -9.52
CA ARG A 579 -22.62 -31.85 -9.21
C ARG A 579 -23.65 -32.22 -8.14
N GLU A 580 -24.47 -33.21 -8.41
CA GLU A 580 -25.54 -33.65 -7.51
C GLU A 580 -25.16 -34.93 -6.79
N ALA A 581 -25.49 -35.01 -5.51
CA ALA A 581 -25.38 -36.19 -4.69
C ALA A 581 -26.78 -36.75 -4.40
N THR A 582 -26.96 -38.07 -4.49
CA THR A 582 -28.22 -38.76 -4.19
C THR A 582 -27.97 -39.97 -3.31
N ILE A 583 -28.68 -40.07 -2.17
CA ILE A 583 -28.67 -41.26 -1.31
C ILE A 583 -29.86 -42.15 -1.68
N SER A 584 -29.61 -43.44 -1.89
CA SER A 584 -30.56 -44.41 -2.41
C SER A 584 -30.46 -45.77 -1.71
N GLY A 585 -31.43 -46.65 -2.00
CA GLY A 585 -31.41 -48.05 -1.55
C GLY A 585 -32.05 -48.32 -0.19
N GLY A 586 -32.64 -47.30 0.46
CA GLY A 586 -33.31 -47.47 1.76
C GLY A 586 -34.76 -47.93 1.68
N SER A 587 -35.25 -48.48 2.79
CA SER A 587 -36.65 -48.89 3.01
C SER A 587 -37.14 -48.46 4.39
N GLY A 588 -38.45 -48.22 4.55
CA GLY A 588 -39.03 -47.82 5.83
C GLY A 588 -38.51 -46.46 6.32
N ASP A 589 -38.00 -46.42 7.55
CA ASP A 589 -37.55 -45.19 8.21
C ASP A 589 -36.13 -44.73 7.80
N TRP A 590 -35.44 -45.49 6.95
CA TRP A 590 -34.06 -45.23 6.52
C TRP A 590 -33.10 -45.06 7.72
N SER A 591 -33.01 -46.13 8.52
CA SER A 591 -32.23 -46.15 9.76
C SER A 591 -30.73 -45.95 9.54
N TYR A 592 -30.06 -45.22 10.45
CA TYR A 592 -28.60 -45.05 10.48
C TYR A 592 -27.81 -46.35 10.68
N GLN A 593 -28.48 -47.41 11.13
CA GLN A 593 -27.85 -48.69 11.47
C GLN A 593 -27.52 -49.58 10.26
N VAL A 594 -27.91 -49.16 9.06
CA VAL A 594 -27.65 -49.91 7.81
C VAL A 594 -26.92 -49.02 6.79
N PRO A 595 -26.09 -49.60 5.90
CA PRO A 595 -25.42 -48.85 4.86
C PRO A 595 -26.34 -48.50 3.69
N TYR A 596 -26.02 -47.40 2.99
CA TYR A 596 -26.75 -46.91 1.82
C TYR A 596 -25.81 -46.66 0.63
N THR A 597 -26.38 -46.61 -0.57
CA THR A 597 -25.63 -46.20 -1.77
C THR A 597 -25.77 -44.70 -1.96
N LEU A 598 -24.64 -43.99 -1.94
CA LEU A 598 -24.56 -42.60 -2.37
C LEU A 598 -23.98 -42.55 -3.78
N THR A 599 -24.64 -41.81 -4.66
CA THR A 599 -24.21 -41.60 -6.05
C THR A 599 -23.98 -40.11 -6.33
N MET A 600 -22.95 -39.81 -7.11
CA MET A 600 -22.62 -38.46 -7.58
C MET A 600 -22.83 -38.37 -9.09
N SER A 601 -23.42 -37.28 -9.58
CA SER A 601 -23.57 -37.03 -11.03
C SER A 601 -22.26 -36.54 -11.67
N GLY A 602 -22.17 -36.58 -13.01
CA GLY A 602 -21.01 -36.09 -13.77
C GLY A 602 -19.85 -37.09 -13.93
N ASP A 603 -18.64 -36.57 -14.19
CA ASP A 603 -17.43 -37.39 -14.33
C ASP A 603 -17.01 -38.06 -13.02
N SER A 604 -16.17 -39.11 -13.08
CA SER A 604 -15.69 -39.83 -11.89
C SER A 604 -15.16 -38.86 -10.81
N TYR A 605 -15.72 -38.98 -9.60
CA TYR A 605 -15.38 -38.18 -8.43
C TYR A 605 -14.58 -38.97 -7.39
N PHE A 606 -15.06 -40.16 -7.06
CA PHE A 606 -14.51 -40.97 -5.98
C PHE A 606 -13.31 -41.80 -6.43
N THR A 607 -12.35 -41.91 -5.53
CA THR A 607 -11.15 -42.74 -5.65
C THR A 607 -11.05 -43.66 -4.44
N ALA A 608 -10.24 -44.73 -4.54
CA ALA A 608 -10.01 -45.64 -3.42
C ALA A 608 -9.47 -44.94 -2.15
N GLY A 609 -8.85 -43.75 -2.29
CA GLY A 609 -8.39 -42.93 -1.17
C GLY A 609 -9.49 -42.19 -0.40
N ASP A 610 -10.75 -42.25 -0.87
CA ASP A 610 -11.89 -41.60 -0.21
C ASP A 610 -12.54 -42.45 0.87
N VAL A 611 -12.15 -43.72 1.00
CA VAL A 611 -12.60 -44.57 2.11
C VAL A 611 -12.14 -43.96 3.43
N GLY A 612 -13.08 -43.76 4.35
CA GLY A 612 -12.86 -43.05 5.62
C GLY A 612 -13.06 -41.52 5.56
N ALA A 613 -13.28 -40.95 4.37
CA ALA A 613 -13.82 -39.59 4.25
C ALA A 613 -15.33 -39.60 4.53
N GLN A 614 -15.94 -38.41 4.61
CA GLN A 614 -17.34 -38.24 4.94
C GLN A 614 -18.01 -37.27 3.96
N ILE A 615 -19.24 -37.57 3.54
CA ILE A 615 -20.09 -36.60 2.85
C ILE A 615 -21.07 -36.01 3.86
N GLN A 616 -21.07 -34.69 3.97
CA GLN A 616 -21.97 -33.97 4.86
C GLN A 616 -23.07 -33.30 4.03
N PHE A 617 -24.32 -33.41 4.48
CA PHE A 617 -25.48 -32.79 3.84
C PHE A 617 -26.16 -31.84 4.83
N PRO A 618 -26.06 -30.53 4.63
CA PRO A 618 -26.88 -29.57 5.35
C PRO A 618 -28.35 -29.71 4.93
N TYR A 619 -29.26 -29.75 5.89
CA TYR A 619 -30.70 -29.78 5.66
C TYR A 619 -31.45 -29.02 6.77
N THR A 620 -32.68 -28.61 6.49
CA THR A 620 -33.55 -27.99 7.50
C THR A 620 -34.40 -29.06 8.18
N GLY A 621 -34.28 -29.16 9.49
CA GLY A 621 -35.15 -29.96 10.35
C GLY A 621 -36.14 -29.11 11.14
N THR A 622 -36.79 -29.72 12.11
CA THR A 622 -37.71 -29.05 13.04
C THR A 622 -37.31 -29.33 14.48
N ASP A 623 -37.30 -28.31 15.32
CA ASP A 623 -37.07 -28.44 16.76
C ASP A 623 -38.17 -29.32 17.39
N PRO A 624 -37.82 -30.38 18.14
CA PRO A 624 -38.79 -31.24 18.82
C PRO A 624 -39.64 -30.54 19.89
N GLU A 625 -39.16 -29.45 20.50
CA GLU A 625 -39.84 -28.75 21.59
C GLU A 625 -40.86 -27.72 21.09
N ASP A 626 -40.49 -26.90 20.09
CA ASP A 626 -41.33 -25.79 19.63
C ASP A 626 -41.72 -25.84 18.14
N GLY A 627 -41.18 -26.80 17.38
CA GLY A 627 -41.47 -26.98 15.96
C GLY A 627 -40.85 -25.94 15.03
N SER A 628 -39.97 -25.08 15.54
CA SER A 628 -39.24 -24.10 14.74
C SER A 628 -38.26 -24.78 13.77
N ALA A 629 -37.94 -24.09 12.66
CA ALA A 629 -36.99 -24.61 11.68
C ALA A 629 -35.57 -24.51 12.24
N VAL A 630 -34.84 -25.61 12.21
CA VAL A 630 -33.45 -25.70 12.71
C VAL A 630 -32.53 -26.19 11.60
N SER A 631 -31.34 -25.59 11.52
CA SER A 631 -30.28 -26.09 10.65
C SER A 631 -29.74 -27.39 11.22
N MET A 632 -29.68 -28.44 10.41
CA MET A 632 -29.14 -29.74 10.81
C MET A 632 -28.18 -30.26 9.74
N GLN A 633 -27.36 -31.23 10.12
CA GLN A 633 -26.43 -31.87 9.19
C GLN A 633 -26.53 -33.39 9.26
N LEU A 634 -26.67 -34.04 8.10
CA LEU A 634 -26.52 -35.49 7.96
C LEU A 634 -25.08 -35.77 7.57
N ARG A 635 -24.41 -36.65 8.31
CA ARG A 635 -23.02 -37.03 8.06
C ARG A 635 -22.98 -38.49 7.61
N CYS A 636 -22.38 -38.73 6.45
CA CYS A 636 -22.32 -40.04 5.80
C CYS A 636 -20.86 -40.48 5.62
N ASP A 637 -20.39 -41.40 6.44
CA ASP A 637 -19.03 -41.95 6.35
C ASP A 637 -18.92 -42.91 5.16
N ILE A 638 -17.87 -42.75 4.35
CA ILE A 638 -17.60 -43.60 3.18
C ILE A 638 -16.94 -44.90 3.63
N VAL A 639 -17.65 -46.01 3.44
CA VAL A 639 -17.22 -47.36 3.84
C VAL A 639 -16.50 -48.08 2.70
N SER A 640 -17.02 -47.95 1.47
CA SER A 640 -16.39 -48.52 0.27
C SER A 640 -16.73 -47.69 -0.97
N VAL A 641 -15.84 -47.78 -1.97
CA VAL A 641 -16.02 -47.16 -3.28
C VAL A 641 -16.42 -48.25 -4.27
N GLU A 642 -17.64 -48.16 -4.79
CA GLU A 642 -18.20 -49.13 -5.73
C GLU A 642 -17.80 -48.80 -7.17
N SER A 643 -17.71 -47.51 -7.49
CA SER A 643 -17.24 -46.99 -8.77
C SER A 643 -16.78 -45.53 -8.61
N GLY A 644 -16.27 -44.92 -9.67
CA GLY A 644 -15.89 -43.50 -9.66
C GLY A 644 -17.02 -42.54 -9.27
N ASN A 645 -18.29 -42.95 -9.32
CA ASN A 645 -19.43 -42.10 -8.97
C ASN A 645 -20.35 -42.70 -7.90
N SER A 646 -19.97 -43.82 -7.30
CA SER A 646 -20.82 -44.50 -6.33
C SER A 646 -20.01 -45.05 -5.17
N VAL A 647 -20.50 -44.78 -3.96
CA VAL A 647 -19.91 -45.24 -2.71
C VAL A 647 -20.99 -45.83 -1.81
N THR A 648 -20.59 -46.77 -0.97
CA THR A 648 -21.39 -47.25 0.15
C THR A 648 -21.09 -46.42 1.38
N VAL A 649 -22.13 -45.89 2.03
CA VAL A 649 -22.01 -44.98 3.18
C VAL A 649 -22.81 -45.44 4.40
N THR A 650 -22.36 -45.09 5.59
CA THR A 650 -23.13 -45.21 6.84
C THR A 650 -23.42 -43.82 7.40
N ALA A 651 -24.66 -43.57 7.81
CA ALA A 651 -25.08 -42.26 8.32
C ALA A 651 -24.92 -42.16 9.84
N ASN A 652 -24.72 -40.94 10.36
CA ASN A 652 -24.70 -40.68 11.81
C ASN A 652 -26.11 -40.64 12.44
N ARG A 653 -27.15 -40.49 11.62
CA ARG A 653 -28.57 -40.44 12.02
C ARG A 653 -29.46 -40.95 10.88
N ASP A 654 -30.72 -41.23 11.18
CA ASP A 654 -31.67 -41.70 10.18
C ASP A 654 -31.76 -40.68 9.04
N ILE A 655 -31.78 -41.15 7.80
CA ILE A 655 -31.75 -40.25 6.64
C ILE A 655 -33.07 -39.48 6.62
N PRO A 656 -33.05 -38.13 6.65
CA PRO A 656 -34.26 -37.34 6.73
C PRO A 656 -35.04 -37.43 5.42
N PRO A 657 -36.39 -37.39 5.45
CA PRO A 657 -37.23 -37.55 4.26
C PRO A 657 -36.84 -36.66 3.07
N VAL A 658 -36.37 -35.44 3.34
CA VAL A 658 -35.93 -34.47 2.32
C VAL A 658 -34.72 -34.94 1.49
N LEU A 659 -33.89 -35.84 2.02
CA LEU A 659 -32.69 -36.37 1.36
C LEU A 659 -32.90 -37.78 0.74
N ARG A 660 -34.04 -38.43 0.95
CA ARG A 660 -34.28 -39.82 0.50
C ARG A 660 -34.57 -39.87 -1.00
N ASN A 661 -33.68 -40.48 -1.79
CA ASN A 661 -33.75 -40.52 -3.25
C ASN A 661 -33.89 -39.12 -3.91
N THR A 662 -33.44 -38.08 -3.21
CA THR A 662 -33.46 -36.70 -3.69
C THR A 662 -32.06 -36.31 -4.13
N ALA A 663 -31.93 -35.83 -5.37
CA ALA A 663 -30.69 -35.24 -5.85
C ALA A 663 -30.52 -33.83 -5.25
N THR A 664 -29.33 -33.53 -4.72
CA THR A 664 -29.01 -32.21 -4.17
C THR A 664 -27.60 -31.79 -4.55
N THR A 665 -27.42 -30.51 -4.81
CA THR A 665 -26.08 -29.89 -4.98
C THR A 665 -25.50 -29.43 -3.64
N ASN A 666 -26.30 -29.36 -2.58
CA ASN A 666 -25.86 -28.92 -1.26
C ASN A 666 -25.26 -30.08 -0.46
N TRP A 667 -23.99 -30.40 -0.73
CA TRP A 667 -23.23 -31.43 -0.02
C TRP A 667 -21.77 -30.99 0.09
N TYR A 668 -21.10 -31.42 1.15
CA TYR A 668 -19.71 -31.09 1.44
C TYR A 668 -18.87 -32.35 1.58
N MET A 669 -17.65 -32.35 1.04
CA MET A 669 -16.66 -33.41 1.22
C MET A 669 -15.82 -33.11 2.45
N ALA A 670 -15.97 -33.91 3.51
CA ALA A 670 -15.20 -33.84 4.73
C ALA A 670 -14.03 -34.83 4.75
N ARG A 671 -12.86 -34.37 5.20
CA ARG A 671 -11.61 -35.14 5.26
C ARG A 671 -11.04 -35.14 6.67
N GLN A 672 -10.23 -36.14 7.00
CA GLN A 672 -9.58 -36.22 8.30
C GLN A 672 -8.12 -35.75 8.25
N THR A 673 -7.43 -35.91 7.12
CA THR A 673 -6.03 -35.52 6.94
C THR A 673 -5.91 -34.41 5.91
N PHE A 674 -5.16 -33.36 6.26
CA PHE A 674 -4.95 -32.16 5.45
C PHE A 674 -3.45 -31.98 5.23
N ALA A 675 -3.02 -32.01 3.97
CA ALA A 675 -1.62 -31.82 3.56
C ALA A 675 -1.41 -30.43 2.90
N GLY A 676 -0.17 -30.11 2.51
CA GLY A 676 0.18 -28.83 1.89
C GLY A 676 0.57 -27.73 2.88
N LEU A 677 0.85 -28.11 4.14
CA LEU A 677 1.24 -27.21 5.24
C LEU A 677 2.77 -27.13 5.41
N ASP A 678 3.55 -27.36 4.36
CA ASP A 678 5.02 -27.36 4.41
C ASP A 678 5.62 -26.04 4.94
N HIS A 679 4.88 -24.93 4.78
CA HIS A 679 5.28 -23.63 5.30
C HIS A 679 5.16 -23.51 6.82
N LEU A 680 4.44 -24.42 7.46
CA LEU A 680 4.20 -24.51 8.91
C LEU A 680 4.86 -25.74 9.56
N GLU A 681 5.74 -26.45 8.86
CA GLU A 681 6.34 -27.68 9.37
C GLU A 681 6.98 -27.48 10.76
N GLY A 682 6.66 -28.39 11.69
CA GLY A 682 7.13 -28.37 13.08
C GLY A 682 6.46 -27.32 13.97
N GLN A 683 5.53 -26.51 13.45
CA GLN A 683 4.79 -25.52 14.24
C GLN A 683 3.54 -26.14 14.89
N THR A 684 3.20 -25.66 16.08
CA THR A 684 1.89 -25.90 16.69
C THR A 684 0.85 -24.98 16.05
N VAL A 685 -0.25 -25.55 15.60
CA VAL A 685 -1.32 -24.84 14.88
C VAL A 685 -2.65 -24.92 15.64
N ASN A 686 -3.42 -23.84 15.55
CA ASN A 686 -4.85 -23.84 15.84
C ASN A 686 -5.61 -24.36 14.63
N VAL A 687 -6.72 -25.03 14.90
CA VAL A 687 -7.60 -25.58 13.87
C VAL A 687 -9.04 -25.20 14.19
N LEU A 688 -9.72 -24.59 13.22
CA LEU A 688 -11.17 -24.47 13.20
C LEU A 688 -11.70 -25.44 12.15
N SER A 689 -12.54 -26.39 12.55
CA SER A 689 -13.14 -27.41 11.67
C SER A 689 -14.65 -27.35 11.80
N ASP A 690 -15.35 -27.11 10.71
CA ASP A 690 -16.81 -26.98 10.66
C ASP A 690 -17.34 -26.03 11.77
N ALA A 691 -16.74 -24.84 11.86
CA ALA A 691 -17.02 -23.83 12.88
C ALA A 691 -16.84 -24.31 14.33
N SER A 692 -16.12 -25.42 14.55
CA SER A 692 -15.79 -25.95 15.88
C SER A 692 -14.28 -25.91 16.11
N VAL A 693 -13.88 -25.58 17.34
CA VAL A 693 -12.47 -25.52 17.73
C VAL A 693 -11.95 -26.93 17.97
N GLU A 694 -10.90 -27.31 17.26
CA GLU A 694 -10.23 -28.59 17.42
C GLU A 694 -8.99 -28.44 18.33
N PRO A 695 -8.57 -29.53 19.04
CA PRO A 695 -7.33 -29.51 19.80
C PRO A 695 -6.14 -29.15 18.92
N GLN A 696 -5.23 -28.32 19.44
CA GLN A 696 -4.02 -27.93 18.73
C GLN A 696 -3.23 -29.15 18.25
N LYS A 697 -2.69 -29.07 17.03
CA LYS A 697 -1.88 -30.12 16.40
C LYS A 697 -0.50 -29.57 16.05
N VAL A 698 0.48 -30.46 15.89
CA VAL A 698 1.80 -30.11 15.36
C VAL A 698 1.87 -30.58 13.92
N VAL A 699 2.24 -29.68 13.00
CA VAL A 699 2.40 -30.04 11.59
C VAL A 699 3.60 -30.98 11.45
N THR A 700 3.36 -32.16 10.87
CA THR A 700 4.37 -33.19 10.65
C THR A 700 4.26 -33.71 9.23
N GLY A 701 5.34 -33.67 8.46
CA GLY A 701 5.35 -34.09 7.06
C GLY A 701 4.44 -33.24 6.16
N GLY A 702 4.30 -31.95 6.47
CA GLY A 702 3.45 -31.00 5.77
C GLY A 702 1.95 -31.25 5.96
N ALA A 703 1.57 -32.02 6.99
CA ALA A 703 0.18 -32.40 7.21
C ALA A 703 -0.26 -32.39 8.67
N VAL A 704 -1.58 -32.34 8.86
CA VAL A 704 -2.29 -32.50 10.13
C VAL A 704 -3.43 -33.51 9.96
N THR A 705 -3.68 -34.33 10.99
CA THR A 705 -4.81 -35.26 11.03
C THR A 705 -5.71 -34.93 12.22
N LEU A 706 -6.99 -34.74 11.96
CA LEU A 706 -8.03 -34.45 12.96
C LEU A 706 -8.61 -35.74 13.53
N GLU A 707 -9.38 -35.62 14.60
CA GLU A 707 -10.05 -36.78 15.23
C GLU A 707 -11.34 -37.15 14.51
N LYS A 708 -12.03 -36.15 13.95
CA LYS A 708 -13.23 -36.31 13.12
C LYS A 708 -13.00 -35.67 11.74
N PRO A 709 -13.64 -36.17 10.67
CA PRO A 709 -13.59 -35.51 9.36
C PRO A 709 -14.24 -34.12 9.40
N GLY A 710 -13.59 -33.13 8.79
CA GLY A 710 -14.09 -31.75 8.65
C GLY A 710 -14.27 -31.35 7.19
N ALA A 711 -15.34 -30.62 6.87
CA ALA A 711 -15.67 -30.14 5.52
C ALA A 711 -15.08 -28.76 5.22
N VAL A 712 -15.15 -27.81 6.15
CA VAL A 712 -14.49 -26.51 6.05
C VAL A 712 -13.50 -26.40 7.20
N VAL A 713 -12.21 -26.39 6.88
CA VAL A 713 -11.14 -26.47 7.88
C VAL A 713 -10.12 -25.37 7.66
N HIS A 714 -9.92 -24.52 8.66
CA HIS A 714 -8.87 -23.51 8.71
C HIS A 714 -7.75 -23.96 9.64
N ILE A 715 -6.52 -24.02 9.12
CA ILE A 715 -5.34 -24.46 9.87
C ILE A 715 -4.27 -23.39 9.78
N GLY A 716 -3.74 -22.95 10.92
CA GLY A 716 -2.65 -21.98 10.94
C GLY A 716 -2.13 -21.69 12.34
N LEU A 717 -1.20 -20.74 12.43
CA LEU A 717 -0.55 -20.37 13.68
C LEU A 717 -1.55 -19.70 14.64
N PRO A 718 -1.44 -19.97 15.95
CA PRO A 718 -2.34 -19.43 16.95
C PRO A 718 -2.17 -17.91 17.10
N ILE A 719 -3.29 -17.23 17.31
CA ILE A 719 -3.34 -15.80 17.64
C ILE A 719 -3.79 -15.67 19.10
N ASN A 720 -3.04 -14.90 19.88
CA ASN A 720 -3.43 -14.56 21.25
C ASN A 720 -3.85 -13.10 21.29
N ALA A 721 -5.15 -12.85 21.28
CA ALA A 721 -5.72 -11.52 21.41
C ALA A 721 -6.01 -11.22 22.87
N GLN A 722 -5.50 -10.10 23.37
CA GLN A 722 -5.76 -9.67 24.74
C GLN A 722 -5.81 -8.14 24.85
N PHE A 723 -6.82 -7.64 25.55
CA PHE A 723 -6.82 -6.26 26.03
C PHE A 723 -7.05 -6.17 27.54
N GLU A 724 -6.64 -5.04 28.11
CA GLU A 724 -6.76 -4.75 29.55
C GLU A 724 -7.25 -3.32 29.72
N THR A 725 -8.30 -3.15 30.53
CA THR A 725 -8.82 -1.82 30.86
C THR A 725 -7.85 -1.04 31.73
N LEU A 726 -7.99 0.28 31.73
CA LEU A 726 -7.33 1.14 32.71
C LEU A 726 -8.00 1.02 34.08
N ASP A 727 -7.33 1.55 35.11
CA ASP A 727 -7.88 1.59 36.46
C ASP A 727 -9.13 2.46 36.48
N ILE A 728 -10.21 1.94 37.08
CA ILE A 728 -11.52 2.59 37.08
C ILE A 728 -11.49 3.90 37.87
N ASN A 729 -12.00 4.97 37.25
CA ASN A 729 -12.14 6.28 37.85
C ASN A 729 -13.58 6.82 37.66
N ILE A 730 -14.22 7.25 38.75
CA ILE A 730 -15.57 7.82 38.72
C ILE A 730 -15.47 9.34 38.82
N ASN A 731 -15.83 10.04 37.74
CA ASN A 731 -15.77 11.51 37.69
C ASN A 731 -16.63 12.15 38.79
N GLY A 732 -16.06 13.14 39.48
CA GLY A 732 -16.74 13.87 40.56
C GLY A 732 -16.78 13.14 41.90
N GLN A 733 -16.14 11.96 42.01
CA GLN A 733 -15.94 11.25 43.28
C GLN A 733 -14.47 11.28 43.72
N GLU A 734 -14.23 10.87 44.97
CA GLU A 734 -12.86 10.60 45.43
C GLU A 734 -12.19 9.54 44.55
N THR A 735 -10.88 9.70 44.36
CA THR A 735 -10.08 8.70 43.64
C THR A 735 -10.22 7.31 44.26
N LEU A 736 -10.26 6.30 43.39
CA LEU A 736 -10.29 4.89 43.78
C LEU A 736 -8.94 4.20 43.59
N LEU A 737 -7.92 4.92 43.11
CA LEU A 737 -6.60 4.36 42.73
C LEU A 737 -5.84 3.71 43.89
N ASP A 738 -6.04 4.19 45.12
CA ASP A 738 -5.37 3.70 46.33
C ASP A 738 -6.26 2.82 47.21
N LYS A 739 -7.57 2.75 46.90
CA LYS A 739 -8.58 1.99 47.62
C LYS A 739 -8.58 0.54 47.18
N LYS A 740 -8.90 -0.37 48.12
CA LYS A 740 -9.16 -1.77 47.78
C LYS A 740 -10.51 -1.87 47.08
N GLN A 741 -10.52 -2.61 45.99
CA GLN A 741 -11.67 -2.87 45.14
C GLN A 741 -11.83 -4.37 44.99
N LEU A 742 -13.08 -4.79 44.83
CA LEU A 742 -13.47 -6.17 44.57
C LEU A 742 -14.27 -6.19 43.27
N ILE A 743 -13.79 -6.92 42.26
CA ILE A 743 -14.48 -7.16 41.00
C ILE A 743 -14.77 -8.66 40.91
N ASN A 744 -16.01 -9.05 41.22
CA ASN A 744 -16.42 -10.46 41.26
C ASN A 744 -17.24 -10.89 40.03
N SER A 745 -17.65 -9.95 39.19
CA SER A 745 -18.16 -10.24 37.85
C SER A 745 -17.90 -9.09 36.89
N VAL A 746 -17.85 -9.42 35.61
CA VAL A 746 -17.82 -8.45 34.52
C VAL A 746 -18.90 -8.81 33.51
N THR A 747 -19.71 -7.84 33.12
CA THR A 747 -20.61 -7.96 31.98
C THR A 747 -19.96 -7.34 30.76
N LEU A 748 -19.91 -8.07 29.65
CA LEU A 748 -19.45 -7.56 28.36
C LEU A 748 -20.67 -7.36 27.46
N VAL A 749 -20.67 -6.27 26.69
CA VAL A 749 -21.59 -6.13 25.56
C VAL A 749 -20.84 -6.58 24.32
N VAL A 750 -21.30 -7.66 23.70
CA VAL A 750 -20.62 -8.32 22.57
C VAL A 750 -21.55 -8.41 21.35
N ASN A 751 -20.95 -8.62 20.19
CA ASN A 751 -21.66 -8.78 18.92
C ASN A 751 -20.97 -9.87 18.10
N ALA A 752 -21.70 -10.92 17.68
CA ALA A 752 -21.15 -12.03 16.90
C ALA A 752 -19.81 -12.53 17.47
N SER A 753 -19.85 -13.06 18.69
CA SER A 753 -18.67 -13.38 19.48
C SER A 753 -18.75 -14.75 20.14
N ARG A 754 -17.61 -15.43 20.23
CA ARG A 754 -17.50 -16.77 20.84
C ARG A 754 -16.16 -16.94 21.54
N GLY A 755 -16.03 -17.92 22.45
CA GLY A 755 -14.78 -18.22 23.15
C GLY A 755 -14.28 -17.06 24.02
N ILE A 756 -15.17 -16.49 24.83
CA ILE A 756 -14.91 -15.26 25.59
C ILE A 756 -14.26 -15.61 26.93
N TRP A 757 -13.08 -15.04 27.20
CA TRP A 757 -12.38 -15.23 28.47
C TRP A 757 -12.17 -13.91 29.19
N ALA A 758 -12.41 -13.88 30.50
CA ALA A 758 -12.18 -12.70 31.34
C ALA A 758 -11.43 -13.03 32.64
N SER A 759 -10.73 -12.04 33.18
CA SER A 759 -9.98 -12.14 34.44
C SER A 759 -9.71 -10.76 35.05
N THR A 760 -9.34 -10.72 36.33
CA THR A 760 -8.69 -9.56 36.96
C THR A 760 -7.16 -9.71 36.88
N PRO A 761 -6.37 -8.62 36.99
CA PRO A 761 -4.91 -8.73 37.01
C PRO A 761 -4.40 -9.70 38.09
N GLY A 762 -3.65 -10.72 37.68
CA GLY A 762 -3.13 -11.76 38.59
C GLY A 762 -4.12 -12.86 38.98
N GLY A 763 -5.39 -12.76 38.55
CA GLY A 763 -6.43 -13.77 38.79
C GLY A 763 -6.40 -14.94 37.81
N GLN A 764 -7.30 -15.90 38.03
CA GLN A 764 -7.54 -17.00 37.09
C GLN A 764 -8.39 -16.53 35.90
N TRP A 765 -8.23 -17.20 34.76
CA TRP A 765 -9.04 -16.93 33.57
C TRP A 765 -10.31 -17.76 33.62
N TYR A 766 -11.44 -17.08 33.43
CA TYR A 766 -12.78 -17.69 33.37
C TYR A 766 -13.34 -17.56 31.97
N GLU A 767 -13.88 -18.66 31.46
CA GLU A 767 -14.60 -18.70 30.19
C GLU A 767 -16.08 -18.36 30.40
N TYR A 768 -16.69 -17.69 29.43
CA TYR A 768 -18.14 -17.59 29.32
C TYR A 768 -18.70 -18.89 28.72
N PRO A 769 -19.44 -19.71 29.48
CA PRO A 769 -20.08 -20.89 28.93
C PRO A 769 -21.24 -20.46 28.03
N GLN A 770 -21.15 -20.76 26.73
CA GLN A 770 -22.05 -20.21 25.70
C GLN A 770 -23.06 -21.22 25.15
N ARG A 771 -22.93 -22.52 25.44
CA ARG A 771 -23.92 -23.53 25.02
C ARG A 771 -25.20 -23.43 25.83
N GLU A 772 -26.33 -23.31 25.15
CA GLU A 772 -27.66 -23.34 25.78
C GLU A 772 -28.55 -24.44 25.19
N PHE A 773 -28.80 -24.46 23.88
CA PHE A 773 -29.84 -25.30 23.24
C PHE A 773 -29.43 -26.02 21.94
N GLU A 774 -28.17 -25.94 21.51
CA GLU A 774 -27.72 -26.50 20.24
C GLU A 774 -27.73 -28.04 20.21
N PHE A 775 -28.06 -28.65 19.06
CA PHE A 775 -28.07 -30.11 18.92
C PHE A 775 -26.67 -30.71 19.12
N TYR A 776 -26.67 -31.99 19.51
CA TYR A 776 -25.43 -32.78 19.56
C TYR A 776 -24.80 -32.83 18.15
N ASP A 777 -23.52 -32.46 18.07
CA ASP A 777 -22.68 -32.29 16.87
C ASP A 777 -22.72 -30.96 16.10
N ASP A 778 -23.59 -30.01 16.48
CA ASP A 778 -23.61 -28.67 15.88
C ASP A 778 -22.65 -27.69 16.62
N PRO A 779 -22.03 -26.74 15.89
CA PRO A 779 -21.18 -25.71 16.49
C PRO A 779 -22.00 -24.83 17.45
N VAL A 780 -21.30 -24.19 18.39
CA VAL A 780 -21.93 -23.26 19.34
C VAL A 780 -22.24 -21.95 18.61
N ASP A 781 -23.46 -21.43 18.77
CA ASP A 781 -23.89 -20.18 18.13
C ASP A 781 -23.16 -18.98 18.72
N ASP A 782 -23.01 -17.93 17.91
CA ASP A 782 -22.39 -16.67 18.29
C ASP A 782 -23.25 -15.86 19.28
N ALA A 783 -22.63 -15.31 20.33
CA ALA A 783 -23.29 -14.49 21.34
C ALA A 783 -23.37 -13.03 20.89
N THR A 784 -24.58 -12.47 20.97
CA THR A 784 -24.85 -11.04 20.76
C THR A 784 -25.66 -10.48 21.92
N GLY A 785 -25.23 -9.34 22.47
CA GLY A 785 -25.85 -8.71 23.62
C GLY A 785 -24.98 -8.75 24.87
N LYS A 786 -25.58 -8.96 26.04
CA LYS A 786 -24.89 -8.88 27.34
C LYS A 786 -24.52 -10.27 27.82
N VAL A 787 -23.23 -10.50 28.02
CA VAL A 787 -22.70 -11.75 28.59
C VAL A 787 -22.04 -11.47 29.93
N GLU A 788 -22.33 -12.25 30.97
CA GLU A 788 -21.74 -12.09 32.30
C GLU A 788 -20.73 -13.19 32.58
N VAL A 789 -19.49 -12.80 32.87
CA VAL A 789 -18.44 -13.71 33.35
C VAL A 789 -18.24 -13.48 34.84
N LYS A 790 -18.39 -14.56 35.61
CA LYS A 790 -18.12 -14.56 37.05
C LYS A 790 -16.61 -14.70 37.27
N LEU A 791 -16.07 -13.86 38.15
CA LEU A 791 -14.64 -13.78 38.45
C LEU A 791 -14.40 -14.10 39.94
N ASP A 792 -13.13 -14.34 40.27
CA ASP A 792 -12.69 -14.51 41.64
C ASP A 792 -13.03 -13.28 42.51
N SER A 793 -13.43 -13.55 43.74
CA SER A 793 -13.69 -12.50 44.74
C SER A 793 -12.41 -12.08 45.48
N ASN A 794 -11.49 -11.44 44.75
CA ASN A 794 -10.23 -10.96 45.30
C ASN A 794 -10.27 -9.44 45.56
N TRP A 795 -9.94 -9.04 46.79
CA TRP A 795 -9.73 -7.63 47.15
C TRP A 795 -8.33 -7.19 46.74
N ASP A 796 -8.25 -6.23 45.83
CA ASP A 796 -6.98 -5.67 45.36
C ASP A 796 -7.12 -4.18 45.05
N LYS A 797 -6.01 -3.45 44.91
CA LYS A 797 -6.00 -2.06 44.46
C LYS A 797 -6.12 -1.94 42.93
N ASN A 798 -6.12 -3.07 42.23
CA ASN A 798 -6.21 -3.14 40.77
C ASN A 798 -7.68 -3.16 40.31
N GLY A 799 -8.25 -1.98 40.06
CA GLY A 799 -9.59 -1.81 39.52
C GLY A 799 -9.68 -2.07 38.02
N ARG A 800 -9.16 -3.19 37.53
CA ARG A 800 -8.98 -3.47 36.09
C ARG A 800 -9.56 -4.82 35.71
N VAL A 801 -9.94 -4.96 34.43
CA VAL A 801 -10.38 -6.23 33.84
C VAL A 801 -9.54 -6.53 32.60
N LYS A 802 -9.25 -7.82 32.41
CA LYS A 802 -8.56 -8.37 31.25
C LYS A 802 -9.52 -9.26 30.47
N ILE A 803 -9.52 -9.12 29.16
CA ILE A 803 -10.30 -9.94 28.24
C ILE A 803 -9.34 -10.56 27.23
N ARG A 804 -9.56 -11.83 26.86
CA ARG A 804 -8.75 -12.52 25.84
C ARG A 804 -9.60 -13.40 24.91
N GLN A 805 -9.03 -13.67 23.74
CA GLN A 805 -9.42 -14.70 22.79
C GLN A 805 -8.14 -15.44 22.36
N THR A 806 -8.13 -16.76 22.49
CA THR A 806 -6.99 -17.63 22.13
C THR A 806 -7.35 -18.70 21.10
N ASP A 807 -8.64 -18.95 20.96
CA ASP A 807 -9.20 -19.89 19.99
C ASP A 807 -9.37 -19.16 18.65
N PRO A 808 -9.41 -19.89 17.51
CA PRO A 808 -9.57 -19.29 16.19
C PRO A 808 -11.02 -18.84 15.95
N LEU A 809 -11.52 -17.93 16.78
CA LEU A 809 -12.91 -17.50 16.86
C LEU A 809 -13.05 -15.97 16.86
N PRO A 810 -14.19 -15.45 16.37
CA PRO A 810 -14.47 -14.02 16.44
C PRO A 810 -14.75 -13.57 17.88
N LEU A 811 -14.22 -12.40 18.23
CA LEU A 811 -14.57 -11.67 19.44
C LEU A 811 -14.68 -10.17 19.13
N SER A 812 -15.87 -9.60 19.35
CA SER A 812 -16.17 -8.19 19.20
C SER A 812 -16.78 -7.65 20.49
N VAL A 813 -16.04 -6.80 21.20
CA VAL A 813 -16.47 -6.19 22.46
C VAL A 813 -16.85 -4.73 22.22
N LEU A 814 -18.10 -4.41 22.48
CA LEU A 814 -18.68 -3.07 22.36
C LEU A 814 -18.55 -2.26 23.65
N ALA A 815 -18.66 -2.92 24.81
CA ALA A 815 -18.50 -2.28 26.12
C ALA A 815 -18.08 -3.28 27.20
N VAL A 816 -17.43 -2.77 28.25
CA VAL A 816 -17.01 -3.55 29.43
C VAL A 816 -17.66 -2.96 30.67
N ILE A 817 -18.32 -3.79 31.47
CA ILE A 817 -19.10 -3.38 32.64
C ILE A 817 -18.68 -4.19 33.89
N PRO A 818 -17.55 -3.86 34.53
CA PRO A 818 -17.17 -4.46 35.81
C PRO A 818 -18.16 -4.12 36.93
N ARG A 819 -18.47 -5.12 37.76
CA ARG A 819 -19.19 -4.94 39.01
C ARG A 819 -18.20 -4.75 40.16
N ILE A 820 -18.13 -3.53 40.68
CA ILE A 820 -17.09 -3.11 41.63
C ILE A 820 -17.70 -2.93 43.01
N THR A 821 -17.07 -3.48 44.04
CA THR A 821 -17.29 -3.07 45.43
C THR A 821 -16.05 -2.37 45.96
N VAL A 822 -16.20 -1.15 46.49
CA VAL A 822 -15.10 -0.39 47.08
C VAL A 822 -15.06 -0.67 48.59
N GLY A 823 -13.88 -1.02 49.08
CA GLY A 823 -13.60 -1.30 50.49
C GLY A 823 -12.81 -0.15 51.15
N GLY A 824 -12.70 -0.19 52.48
CA GLY A 824 -11.80 0.68 53.23
C GLY A 824 -10.32 0.30 53.06
N PHE A 825 -9.43 1.19 53.48
CA PHE A 825 -7.96 1.08 53.35
C PHE A 825 -7.39 -0.29 53.79
#